data_AF-A0A6S6PPT1-F1
#
_entry.id   AF-A0A6S6PPT1-F1
#
_cell.length_a   1.000
_cell.length_b   1.000
_cell.length_c   1.000
_cell.angle_alpha   90.00
_cell.angle_beta   90.00
_cell.angle_gamma   90.00
#
_symmetry.space_group_name_H-M   'P 1'
#
loop_
_entity.id
_entity.type
_entity.pdbx_description
1 polymer ?
#
loop_
_entity_poly.entity_id
_entity_poly.type
_entity_poly.pdbx_seq_one_letter_code
_entity_poly.pdbx_strand_id
1 'polypeptide(L)'
;MAHLTSLADIVVPAPLPDEDYAISLMDRAFTFHGLKALLGAADVSKAGDRMAALTAADEMTREAARAILSDLTLQHIYDHPLTTADGRIDSIMRVNYDIDREAFETISTLTVGKLKDVLLRAPAAEVRRLGRGLTGVMAAALAKLMDVHELILVARKAKRSARARTLVGAQSTLSSRLQPNHPTDDLSCVSALVYTGLSMGSGDALLGINPSIDTVENVTALLTHLDRLRRETGAPTQICVLAHMKTQMASLQDGAPVEILFQSLAGTERTLTDEFDVTVDLLDEAYHLMATQGPLRETASQFMYFETGQGSELTYAKHEGMDMTTCEALCYGLARRYDPFMVNNVTGFIGPETHLDNVEMILSNLQDHFMGKLMGLPMGMAPCYTMHSDISIEGHQIATELLAAAGANYFMDVFLTVDRMLAYFDTSGHDDQTLREIHNARPAAEYLAWAKTRGIFTETENGTIERGPNWGNPRIFCGSGPEFDRLLERVPAAYGFESAGPRPANHVSREIRANLAIGRQAIAAELDEARLPDLTFRRLKTRASDKQTHLGNPDIGAYLDEECIASLAPEGMDVQVVVSDGLSAEAIHHNIPDLLPILLDGLRAHGLSVGQPILLPFGRVKVAEAVGELLQPKLVISLIGERPGGDARASRSMSAYFAYRLADEESLAKARAYSGNSEMGYEYSVISNIYDGGLPPLEAGSVIAEKAVRILKACAAGNRLETMKASAPREPILSEA
;
A
#
# COMPACT_ATOMS: atom_id res chain seq x y z
N MET A 1 22.36 13.71 -14.98
CA MET A 1 22.03 12.60 -14.07
C MET A 1 22.52 12.99 -12.69
N ALA A 2 21.71 12.80 -11.65
CA ALA A 2 22.17 13.05 -10.28
C ALA A 2 23.25 12.02 -9.91
N HIS A 3 24.32 12.47 -9.28
CA HIS A 3 25.31 11.59 -8.69
C HIS A 3 24.77 11.14 -7.33
N LEU A 4 24.43 9.86 -7.18
CA LEU A 4 24.02 9.30 -5.89
C LEU A 4 25.25 9.14 -5.00
N THR A 5 25.24 9.72 -3.80
CA THR A 5 26.32 9.55 -2.81
C THR A 5 26.35 8.08 -2.40
N SER A 6 27.50 7.39 -2.50
CA SER A 6 27.59 6.00 -2.02
C SER A 6 27.20 5.92 -0.54
N LEU A 7 26.51 4.85 -0.13
CA LEU A 7 26.16 4.64 1.28
C LEU A 7 27.38 4.78 2.20
N ALA A 8 28.55 4.26 1.80
CA ALA A 8 29.77 4.33 2.59
C ALA A 8 30.29 5.77 2.78
N ASP A 9 29.97 6.67 1.85
CA ASP A 9 30.39 8.08 1.87
C ASP A 9 29.42 8.98 2.65
N ILE A 10 28.22 8.48 2.99
CA ILE A 10 27.26 9.20 3.82
C ILE A 10 27.71 9.12 5.28
N VAL A 11 28.23 10.25 5.77
CA VAL A 11 28.72 10.40 7.13
C VAL A 11 27.56 10.56 8.09
N VAL A 12 27.51 9.66 9.08
CA VAL A 12 26.55 9.68 10.18
C VAL A 12 27.31 9.78 11.50
N PRO A 13 26.87 10.58 12.48
CA PRO A 13 27.45 10.58 13.83
C PRO A 13 27.47 9.17 14.43
N ALA A 14 28.44 8.92 15.31
CA ALA A 14 28.48 7.65 16.02
C ALA A 14 27.29 7.57 16.99
N PRO A 15 26.60 6.41 17.10
CA PRO A 15 25.52 6.24 18.06
C PRO A 15 25.98 6.57 19.48
N LEU A 16 25.14 7.31 20.19
CA LEU A 16 25.31 7.60 21.60
C LEU A 16 24.39 6.69 22.42
N PRO A 17 24.75 6.37 23.68
CA PRO A 17 23.85 5.67 24.59
C PRO A 17 22.55 6.44 24.80
N ASP A 18 21.45 5.73 25.03
CA ASP A 18 20.18 6.36 25.40
C ASP A 18 20.34 7.15 26.71
N GLU A 19 19.76 8.35 26.71
CA GLU A 19 19.71 9.25 27.87
C GLU A 19 18.28 9.43 28.38
N ASP A 20 18.16 9.90 29.62
CA ASP A 20 16.87 10.19 30.23
C ASP A 20 16.44 11.63 29.94
N TYR A 21 15.33 11.77 29.24
CA TYR A 21 14.68 13.04 28.99
C TYR A 21 13.61 13.28 30.05
N ALA A 22 13.79 14.31 30.90
CA ALA A 22 12.90 14.54 32.04
C ALA A 22 12.39 15.98 32.14
N ILE A 23 11.13 16.12 32.57
CA ILE A 23 10.49 17.40 32.88
C ILE A 23 9.56 17.24 34.08
N SER A 24 9.41 18.30 34.87
CA SER A 24 8.35 18.38 35.89
C SER A 24 7.27 19.34 35.41
N LEU A 25 6.04 18.83 35.29
CA LEU A 25 4.86 19.65 34.97
C LEU A 25 3.86 19.54 36.12
N MET A 26 3.55 20.69 36.72
CA MET A 26 2.81 20.77 37.99
C MET A 26 3.50 19.92 39.07
N ASP A 27 2.80 18.97 39.69
CA ASP A 27 3.32 18.11 40.75
C ASP A 27 3.75 16.71 40.25
N ARG A 28 3.83 16.49 38.92
CA ARG A 28 4.24 15.21 38.31
C ARG A 28 5.58 15.34 37.59
N ALA A 29 6.48 14.40 37.86
CA ALA A 29 7.71 14.21 37.09
C ALA A 29 7.47 13.20 35.97
N PHE A 30 7.95 13.53 34.77
CA PHE A 30 7.89 12.68 33.59
C PHE A 30 9.31 12.39 33.12
N THR A 31 9.55 11.16 32.68
CA THR A 31 10.86 10.71 32.19
C THR A 31 10.64 9.77 31.01
N PHE A 32 11.40 9.98 29.93
CA PHE A 32 11.42 9.15 28.74
C PHE A 32 12.86 8.69 28.51
N HIS A 33 13.09 7.39 28.45
CA HIS A 33 14.42 6.83 28.23
C HIS A 33 14.67 6.65 26.73
N GLY A 34 15.63 7.39 26.19
CA GLY A 34 15.98 7.34 24.77
C GLY A 34 15.08 8.20 23.88
N LEU A 35 15.63 8.61 22.73
CA LEU A 35 14.95 9.53 21.80
C LEU A 35 13.71 8.89 21.16
N LYS A 36 13.73 7.57 20.91
CA LYS A 36 12.58 6.84 20.34
C LYS A 36 11.35 6.90 21.26
N ALA A 37 11.55 6.68 22.56
CA ALA A 37 10.46 6.75 23.54
C ALA A 37 9.88 8.16 23.63
N LEU A 38 10.73 9.20 23.56
CA LEU A 38 10.30 10.58 23.54
C LEU A 38 9.47 10.91 22.27
N LEU A 39 9.92 10.47 21.09
CA LEU A 39 9.23 10.68 19.81
C LEU A 39 7.87 9.96 19.76
N GLY A 40 7.80 8.71 20.22
CA GLY A 40 6.54 7.97 20.30
C GLY A 40 5.56 8.58 21.29
N ALA A 41 6.05 9.00 22.46
CA ALA A 41 5.23 9.65 23.47
C ALA A 41 4.70 11.02 23.03
N ALA A 42 5.44 11.76 22.21
CA ALA A 42 5.05 13.10 21.73
C ALA A 42 3.99 13.06 20.61
N ASP A 43 3.78 11.92 19.98
CA ASP A 43 2.86 11.81 18.85
C ASP A 43 1.38 11.81 19.24
N VAL A 44 0.50 12.00 18.26
CA VAL A 44 -0.91 11.66 18.39
C VAL A 44 -1.07 10.15 18.60
N SER A 45 -2.02 9.75 19.42
CA SER A 45 -2.26 8.33 19.71
C SER A 45 -2.87 7.64 18.49
N LYS A 46 -2.24 6.57 18.02
CA LYS A 46 -2.69 5.74 16.89
C LYS A 46 -2.77 4.28 17.32
N ALA A 47 -3.63 3.49 16.70
CA ALA A 47 -3.83 2.10 17.10
C ALA A 47 -2.55 1.27 17.07
N GLY A 48 -1.75 1.41 16.00
CA GLY A 48 -0.48 0.69 15.87
C GLY A 48 0.46 1.02 17.02
N ASP A 49 0.75 2.30 17.24
CA ASP A 49 1.66 2.73 18.31
C ASP A 49 1.17 2.31 19.70
N ARG A 50 -0.15 2.27 19.92
CA ARG A 50 -0.72 1.76 21.18
C ARG A 50 -0.43 0.26 21.36
N MET A 51 -0.61 -0.53 20.30
CA MET A 51 -0.34 -1.96 20.33
C MET A 51 1.14 -2.27 20.59
N ALA A 52 2.04 -1.45 20.04
CA ALA A 52 3.47 -1.56 20.27
C ALA A 52 3.94 -0.90 21.59
N ALA A 53 3.02 -0.38 22.41
CA ALA A 53 3.31 0.33 23.67
C ALA A 53 4.27 1.53 23.50
N LEU A 54 4.16 2.25 22.39
CA LEU A 54 4.99 3.40 22.04
C LEU A 54 4.34 4.75 22.36
N THR A 55 3.03 4.77 22.63
CA THR A 55 2.28 6.00 22.91
C THR A 55 2.39 6.44 24.37
N ALA A 56 2.27 7.76 24.60
CA ALA A 56 2.02 8.30 25.93
C ALA A 56 0.70 7.76 26.54
N ALA A 57 0.76 7.43 27.83
CA ALA A 57 -0.35 6.83 28.58
C ALA A 57 -1.56 7.78 28.77
N ASP A 58 -1.32 9.09 28.83
CA ASP A 58 -2.34 10.12 28.94
C ASP A 58 -1.91 11.40 28.19
N GLU A 59 -2.83 12.36 28.04
CA GLU A 59 -2.54 13.64 27.37
C GLU A 59 -1.46 14.45 28.10
N MET A 60 -1.42 14.40 29.44
CA MET A 60 -0.42 15.14 30.22
C MET A 60 1.01 14.62 29.96
N THR A 61 1.16 13.30 29.81
CA THR A 61 2.43 12.63 29.45
C THR A 61 2.83 13.00 28.03
N ARG A 62 1.88 13.09 27.11
CA ARG A 62 2.12 13.52 25.72
C ARG A 62 2.61 14.96 25.65
N GLU A 63 1.98 15.87 26.40
CA GLU A 63 2.41 17.27 26.48
C GLU A 63 3.76 17.42 27.21
N ALA A 64 4.07 16.57 28.19
CA ALA A 64 5.40 16.50 28.78
C ALA A 64 6.46 16.10 27.74
N ALA A 65 6.19 15.08 26.93
CA ALA A 65 7.06 14.66 25.84
C ALA A 65 7.24 15.78 24.79
N ARG A 66 6.15 16.44 24.38
CA ARG A 66 6.18 17.56 23.43
C ARG A 66 6.95 18.77 23.96
N ALA A 67 6.82 19.09 25.25
CA ALA A 67 7.56 20.18 25.88
C ALA A 67 9.08 19.93 25.82
N ILE A 68 9.52 18.73 26.20
CA ILE A 68 10.92 18.32 26.07
C ILE A 68 11.36 18.36 24.60
N LEU A 69 10.62 17.71 23.71
CA LEU A 69 10.96 17.61 22.28
C LEU A 69 11.07 19.00 21.63
N SER A 70 10.22 19.94 22.02
CA SER A 70 10.25 21.34 21.57
C SER A 70 11.53 22.08 21.96
N ASP A 71 12.14 21.71 23.09
CA ASP A 71 13.35 22.34 23.64
C ASP A 71 14.65 21.69 23.17
N LEU A 72 14.60 20.50 22.58
CA LEU A 72 15.77 19.87 21.96
C LEU A 72 16.24 20.67 20.73
N THR A 73 17.56 20.77 20.56
CA THR A 73 18.14 21.38 19.35
C THR A 73 18.11 20.43 18.17
N LEU A 74 18.11 20.98 16.94
CA LEU A 74 18.25 20.13 15.75
C LEU A 74 19.62 19.45 15.72
N GLN A 75 20.66 20.11 16.22
CA GLN A 75 21.98 19.50 16.40
C GLN A 75 21.92 18.30 17.35
N HIS A 76 21.16 18.39 18.45
CA HIS A 76 20.95 17.25 19.36
C HIS A 76 20.35 16.06 18.61
N ILE A 77 19.25 16.26 17.88
CA ILE A 77 18.61 15.17 17.12
C ILE A 77 19.57 14.64 16.04
N TYR A 78 20.34 15.50 15.39
CA TYR A 78 21.35 15.11 14.39
C TYR A 78 22.42 14.19 14.99
N ASP A 79 22.93 14.52 16.17
CA ASP A 79 24.00 13.78 16.85
C ASP A 79 23.51 12.47 17.49
N HIS A 80 22.20 12.22 17.53
CA HIS A 80 21.57 11.00 18.07
C HIS A 80 20.81 10.22 16.97
N PRO A 81 21.52 9.59 16.00
CA PRO A 81 20.88 8.72 15.02
C PRO A 81 20.12 7.59 15.72
N LEU A 82 18.92 7.26 15.22
CA LEU A 82 18.15 6.13 15.72
C LEU A 82 18.82 4.82 15.28
N THR A 83 18.92 3.87 16.19
CA THR A 83 19.61 2.59 15.96
C THR A 83 18.64 1.42 15.87
N THR A 84 19.10 0.28 15.38
CA THR A 84 18.43 -1.02 15.54
C THR A 84 18.53 -1.51 16.99
N ALA A 85 17.79 -2.57 17.34
CA ALA A 85 17.83 -3.18 18.67
C ALA A 85 19.23 -3.64 19.12
N ASP A 86 20.12 -3.98 18.18
CA ASP A 86 21.52 -4.32 18.43
C ASP A 86 22.48 -3.10 18.41
N GLY A 87 21.94 -1.88 18.33
CA GLY A 87 22.69 -0.63 18.44
C GLY A 87 23.36 -0.16 17.14
N ARG A 88 23.05 -0.74 15.98
CA ARG A 88 23.63 -0.35 14.69
C ARG A 88 22.81 0.75 14.00
N ILE A 89 23.47 1.50 13.12
CA ILE A 89 22.82 2.40 12.18
C ILE A 89 22.57 1.62 10.89
N ASP A 90 21.30 1.41 10.55
CA ASP A 90 20.91 0.69 9.34
C ASP A 90 21.07 1.57 8.07
N SER A 91 20.88 0.95 6.91
CA SER A 91 21.02 1.66 5.62
C SER A 91 20.00 2.79 5.45
N ILE A 92 18.79 2.66 5.98
CA ILE A 92 17.72 3.65 5.80
C ILE A 92 17.96 4.89 6.65
N MET A 93 18.34 4.70 7.91
CA MET A 93 18.79 5.77 8.78
C MET A 93 20.02 6.45 8.18
N ARG A 94 20.98 5.69 7.63
CA ARG A 94 22.15 6.28 6.96
C ARG A 94 21.77 7.18 5.79
N VAL A 95 20.89 6.74 4.89
CA VAL A 95 20.41 7.57 3.75
C VAL A 95 19.78 8.88 4.22
N ASN A 96 19.09 8.87 5.37
CA ASN A 96 18.46 10.06 5.93
C ASN A 96 19.44 11.18 6.34
N TYR A 97 20.75 10.88 6.44
CA TYR A 97 21.81 11.87 6.70
C TYR A 97 22.37 12.53 5.43
N ASP A 98 21.97 12.08 4.23
CA ASP A 98 22.30 12.73 2.96
C ASP A 98 21.40 13.96 2.78
N ILE A 99 21.78 15.04 3.49
CA ILE A 99 21.04 16.29 3.64
C ILE A 99 21.85 17.48 3.12
N ASP A 100 21.19 18.61 2.83
CA ASP A 100 21.86 19.87 2.54
C ASP A 100 22.52 20.43 3.81
N ARG A 101 23.84 20.21 3.93
CA ARG A 101 24.65 20.59 5.10
C ARG A 101 24.68 22.10 5.33
N GLU A 102 24.74 22.89 4.27
CA GLU A 102 24.75 24.35 4.37
C GLU A 102 23.41 24.84 4.91
N ALA A 103 22.29 24.30 4.41
CA ALA A 103 20.97 24.61 4.96
C ALA A 103 20.86 24.19 6.44
N PHE A 104 21.32 22.98 6.79
CA PHE A 104 21.30 22.48 8.16
C PHE A 104 22.10 23.35 9.12
N GLU A 105 23.31 23.77 8.75
CA GLU A 105 24.17 24.62 9.59
C GLU A 105 23.50 25.95 9.99
N THR A 106 22.62 26.49 9.14
CA THR A 106 21.86 27.72 9.47
C THR A 106 20.79 27.54 10.54
N ILE A 107 20.37 26.30 10.82
CA ILE A 107 19.28 25.98 11.75
C ILE A 107 19.69 25.02 12.87
N SER A 108 20.87 24.42 12.82
CA SER A 108 21.29 23.33 13.73
C SER A 108 21.19 23.73 15.22
N THR A 109 21.50 24.99 15.54
CA THR A 109 21.44 25.53 16.91
C THR A 109 20.04 25.90 17.39
N LEU A 110 19.04 25.90 16.50
CA LEU A 110 17.66 26.16 16.87
C LEU A 110 17.06 24.95 17.57
N THR A 111 16.13 25.20 18.49
CA THR A 111 15.28 24.14 19.04
C THR A 111 14.21 23.74 18.01
N VAL A 112 13.63 22.54 18.14
CA VAL A 112 12.54 22.09 17.26
C VAL A 112 11.38 23.09 17.30
N GLY A 113 11.00 23.57 18.49
CA GLY A 113 9.98 24.60 18.67
C GLY A 113 10.33 25.92 17.99
N LYS A 114 11.58 26.37 18.08
CA LYS A 114 12.05 27.58 17.38
C LYS A 114 12.05 27.41 15.86
N LEU A 115 12.40 26.22 15.35
CA LEU A 115 12.32 25.94 13.91
C LEU A 115 10.87 25.96 13.42
N LYS A 116 9.93 25.32 14.14
CA LYS A 116 8.48 25.41 13.86
C LYS A 116 8.06 26.87 13.65
N ASP A 117 8.45 27.72 14.60
CA ASP A 117 8.23 29.16 14.59
C ASP A 117 8.80 29.88 13.35
N VAL A 118 10.02 29.51 12.96
CA VAL A 118 10.67 30.01 11.74
C VAL A 118 9.90 29.59 10.49
N LEU A 119 9.49 28.33 10.37
CA LEU A 119 8.74 27.82 9.21
C LEU A 119 7.38 28.51 9.04
N LEU A 120 6.69 28.80 10.16
CA LEU A 120 5.43 29.53 10.14
C LEU A 120 5.58 30.97 9.65
N ARG A 121 6.68 31.65 9.99
CA ARG A 121 6.98 33.02 9.52
C ARG A 121 7.59 33.07 8.12
N ALA A 122 8.33 32.04 7.73
CA ALA A 122 9.13 32.04 6.52
C ALA A 122 8.26 32.08 5.23
N PRO A 123 8.75 32.75 4.17
CA PRO A 123 8.16 32.62 2.84
C PRO A 123 8.41 31.23 2.26
N ALA A 124 7.64 30.87 1.23
CA ALA A 124 7.66 29.54 0.62
C ALA A 124 9.04 29.07 0.13
N ALA A 125 9.84 29.99 -0.44
CA ALA A 125 11.19 29.66 -0.90
C ALA A 125 12.12 29.25 0.25
N GLU A 126 12.00 29.91 1.39
CA GLU A 126 12.83 29.65 2.56
C GLU A 126 12.40 28.35 3.25
N VAL A 127 11.10 28.08 3.37
CA VAL A 127 10.60 26.78 3.88
C VAL A 127 11.19 25.62 3.08
N ARG A 128 11.18 25.71 1.75
CA ARG A 128 11.77 24.68 0.88
C ARG A 128 13.28 24.56 1.03
N ARG A 129 14.00 25.68 1.23
CA ARG A 129 15.45 25.68 1.46
C ARG A 129 15.78 24.95 2.76
N LEU A 130 15.12 25.33 3.86
CA LEU A 130 15.35 24.78 5.19
C LEU A 130 15.03 23.28 5.26
N GLY A 131 13.94 22.85 4.62
CA GLY A 131 13.54 21.45 4.60
C GLY A 131 14.56 20.48 3.99
N ARG A 132 15.43 20.95 3.08
CA ARG A 132 16.53 20.16 2.51
C ARG A 132 17.62 19.84 3.53
N GLY A 133 17.74 20.64 4.59
CA GLY A 133 18.68 20.42 5.69
C GLY A 133 18.13 19.56 6.82
N LEU A 134 16.94 18.95 6.66
CA LEU A 134 16.34 18.11 7.70
C LEU A 134 16.51 16.62 7.39
N THR A 135 16.75 15.83 8.45
CA THR A 135 16.61 14.37 8.43
C THR A 135 15.13 13.99 8.64
N GLY A 136 14.75 12.75 8.34
CA GLY A 136 13.39 12.24 8.63
C GLY A 136 13.00 12.40 10.10
N VAL A 137 13.92 12.11 11.04
CA VAL A 137 13.68 12.24 12.49
C VAL A 137 13.32 13.67 12.89
N MET A 138 13.98 14.68 12.30
CA MET A 138 13.66 16.09 12.57
C MET A 138 12.30 16.49 11.98
N ALA A 139 11.96 15.97 10.79
CA ALA A 139 10.65 16.20 10.18
C ALA A 139 9.52 15.58 11.02
N ALA A 140 9.72 14.36 11.52
CA ALA A 140 8.79 13.69 12.44
C ALA A 140 8.64 14.47 13.75
N ALA A 141 9.74 14.95 14.33
CA ALA A 141 9.70 15.77 15.54
C ALA A 141 8.85 17.05 15.35
N LEU A 142 9.01 17.74 14.21
CA LEU A 142 8.17 18.90 13.87
C LEU A 142 6.70 18.54 13.70
N ALA A 143 6.40 17.44 13.00
CA ALA A 143 5.03 16.99 12.75
C ALA A 143 4.27 16.70 14.06
N LYS A 144 4.97 16.21 15.09
CA LYS A 144 4.42 15.91 16.43
C LYS A 144 4.11 17.16 17.26
N LEU A 145 4.72 18.31 16.93
CA LEU A 145 4.52 19.59 17.62
C LEU A 145 3.53 20.53 16.92
N MET A 146 3.08 20.18 15.72
CA MET A 146 2.20 21.03 14.91
C MET A 146 0.73 20.65 15.06
N ASP A 147 -0.13 21.67 15.11
CA ASP A 147 -1.57 21.47 14.97
C ASP A 147 -1.98 21.32 13.50
N VAL A 148 -3.27 21.01 13.27
CA VAL A 148 -3.83 20.80 11.92
C VAL A 148 -3.62 22.00 11.01
N HIS A 149 -3.81 23.23 11.49
CA HIS A 149 -3.65 24.43 10.66
C HIS A 149 -2.19 24.68 10.30
N GLU A 150 -1.28 24.41 11.23
CA GLU A 150 0.16 24.54 11.03
C GLU A 150 0.69 23.51 10.02
N LEU A 151 0.28 22.24 10.14
CA LEU A 151 0.61 21.17 9.19
C LEU A 151 0.18 21.54 7.76
N ILE A 152 -1.05 22.03 7.60
CA ILE A 152 -1.61 22.46 6.31
C ILE A 152 -0.84 23.66 5.75
N LEU A 153 -0.61 24.70 6.56
CA LEU A 153 0.00 25.94 6.12
C LEU A 153 1.44 25.73 5.63
N VAL A 154 2.25 25.00 6.41
CA VAL A 154 3.66 24.80 6.06
C VAL A 154 3.80 23.85 4.87
N ALA A 155 3.00 22.77 4.80
CA ALA A 155 2.98 21.87 3.65
C ALA A 155 2.65 22.62 2.35
N ARG A 156 1.68 23.55 2.39
CA ARG A 156 1.28 24.37 1.23
C ARG A 156 2.42 25.26 0.75
N LYS A 157 3.20 25.85 1.67
CA LYS A 157 4.40 26.64 1.34
C LYS A 157 5.50 25.77 0.70
N ALA A 158 5.60 24.52 1.12
CA ALA A 158 6.62 23.57 0.66
C ALA A 158 6.30 22.88 -0.68
N LYS A 159 5.13 23.14 -1.29
CA LYS A 159 4.72 22.52 -2.57
C LYS A 159 5.83 22.60 -3.64
N ARG A 160 6.11 21.44 -4.25
CA ARG A 160 7.12 21.22 -5.28
C ARG A 160 6.52 20.45 -6.47
N SER A 161 6.93 20.80 -7.68
CA SER A 161 6.57 20.09 -8.91
C SER A 161 7.62 19.06 -9.34
N ALA A 162 7.18 18.05 -10.10
CA ALA A 162 8.03 17.08 -10.79
C ALA A 162 7.55 16.87 -12.23
N ARG A 163 8.45 16.50 -13.15
CA ARG A 163 8.21 16.44 -14.58
C ARG A 163 8.59 15.09 -15.17
N ALA A 164 7.58 14.39 -15.67
CA ALA A 164 7.70 13.32 -16.66
C ALA A 164 7.21 13.87 -18.01
N ARG A 165 6.16 13.30 -18.62
CA ARG A 165 5.50 13.92 -19.79
C ARG A 165 4.68 15.15 -19.38
N THR A 166 4.09 15.10 -18.18
CA THR A 166 3.35 16.21 -17.57
C THR A 166 4.13 16.84 -16.42
N LEU A 167 3.87 18.12 -16.15
CA LEU A 167 4.34 18.80 -14.94
C LEU A 167 3.29 18.67 -13.83
N VAL A 168 3.52 17.76 -12.90
CA VAL A 168 2.67 17.53 -11.73
C VAL A 168 3.10 18.44 -10.58
N GLY A 169 2.15 18.92 -9.78
CA GLY A 169 2.45 19.72 -8.58
C GLY A 169 2.72 21.20 -8.82
N ALA A 170 2.39 21.73 -9.99
CA ALA A 170 2.45 23.17 -10.26
C ALA A 170 1.46 23.96 -9.37
N GLN A 171 1.64 25.29 -9.33
CA GLN A 171 0.71 26.17 -8.61
C GLN A 171 -0.66 26.13 -9.28
N SER A 172 -1.72 26.12 -8.46
CA SER A 172 -3.11 26.02 -8.92
C SER A 172 -3.40 24.78 -9.80
N THR A 173 -2.64 23.70 -9.65
CA THR A 173 -2.95 22.41 -10.26
C THR A 173 -3.26 21.36 -9.21
N LEU A 174 -4.17 20.45 -9.58
CA LEU A 174 -4.47 19.22 -8.86
C LEU A 174 -4.59 18.10 -9.88
N SER A 175 -3.61 17.20 -9.88
CA SER A 175 -3.55 16.07 -10.80
C SER A 175 -4.18 14.82 -10.21
N SER A 176 -4.31 13.75 -10.98
CA SER A 176 -4.72 12.45 -10.45
C SER A 176 -4.01 11.28 -11.12
N ARG A 177 -3.81 10.22 -10.33
CA ARG A 177 -3.40 8.89 -10.79
C ARG A 177 -4.67 8.10 -11.11
N LEU A 178 -4.87 7.72 -12.36
CA LEU A 178 -5.96 6.83 -12.75
C LEU A 178 -5.56 5.38 -12.45
N GLN A 179 -6.34 4.71 -11.60
CA GLN A 179 -6.07 3.36 -11.11
C GLN A 179 -7.13 2.35 -11.62
N PRO A 180 -6.92 1.74 -12.80
CA PRO A 180 -7.90 0.85 -13.42
C PRO A 180 -7.73 -0.61 -12.97
N ASN A 181 -7.69 -0.85 -11.66
CA ASN A 181 -7.46 -2.19 -11.10
C ASN A 181 -8.62 -3.16 -11.45
N HIS A 182 -8.29 -4.44 -11.66
CA HIS A 182 -9.24 -5.52 -11.88
C HIS A 182 -8.82 -6.77 -11.10
N PRO A 183 -9.74 -7.56 -10.49
CA PRO A 183 -9.41 -8.76 -9.71
C PRO A 183 -8.58 -9.83 -10.43
N THR A 184 -8.59 -9.80 -11.77
CA THR A 184 -7.88 -10.76 -12.65
C THR A 184 -7.13 -10.08 -13.80
N ASP A 185 -6.86 -8.77 -13.70
CA ASP A 185 -6.18 -7.99 -14.76
C ASP A 185 -6.83 -8.06 -16.17
N ASP A 186 -8.16 -8.09 -16.25
CA ASP A 186 -8.89 -8.15 -17.52
C ASP A 186 -8.66 -6.86 -18.33
N LEU A 187 -8.01 -6.99 -19.49
CA LEU A 187 -7.62 -5.85 -20.34
C LEU A 187 -8.83 -5.07 -20.89
N SER A 188 -10.00 -5.70 -21.02
CA SER A 188 -11.22 -5.02 -21.48
C SER A 188 -11.75 -4.11 -20.38
N CYS A 189 -11.79 -4.59 -19.13
CA CYS A 189 -12.11 -3.77 -17.97
C CYS A 189 -11.11 -2.63 -17.80
N VAL A 190 -9.80 -2.91 -17.91
CA VAL A 190 -8.77 -1.86 -17.87
C VAL A 190 -9.04 -0.78 -18.91
N SER A 191 -9.39 -1.16 -20.14
CA SER A 191 -9.75 -0.21 -21.21
C SER A 191 -10.97 0.64 -20.81
N ALA A 192 -12.03 0.00 -20.30
CA ALA A 192 -13.24 0.70 -19.86
C ALA A 192 -12.93 1.76 -18.80
N LEU A 193 -12.19 1.38 -17.76
CA LEU A 193 -11.86 2.25 -16.64
C LEU A 193 -10.92 3.39 -17.05
N VAL A 194 -9.94 3.12 -17.93
CA VAL A 194 -9.07 4.15 -18.51
C VAL A 194 -9.90 5.16 -19.30
N TYR A 195 -10.79 4.70 -20.19
CA TYR A 195 -11.64 5.62 -20.96
C TYR A 195 -12.58 6.44 -20.07
N THR A 196 -13.14 5.84 -19.02
CA THR A 196 -13.96 6.54 -18.05
C THR A 196 -13.17 7.63 -17.34
N GLY A 197 -12.05 7.32 -16.69
CA GLY A 197 -11.28 8.33 -15.97
C GLY A 197 -10.70 9.41 -16.90
N LEU A 198 -10.20 9.04 -18.10
CA LEU A 198 -9.76 10.03 -19.09
C LEU A 198 -10.89 10.99 -19.48
N SER A 199 -12.13 10.49 -19.65
CA SER A 199 -13.28 11.35 -19.98
C SER A 199 -13.67 12.29 -18.85
N MET A 200 -13.31 11.98 -17.61
CA MET A 200 -13.51 12.84 -16.44
C MET A 200 -12.34 13.81 -16.21
N GLY A 201 -11.30 13.74 -17.06
CA GLY A 201 -10.10 14.56 -16.94
C GLY A 201 -9.10 14.03 -15.92
N SER A 202 -9.13 12.72 -15.62
CA SER A 202 -8.22 12.06 -14.68
C SER A 202 -7.02 11.42 -15.36
N GLY A 203 -5.99 11.08 -14.58
CA GLY A 203 -4.81 10.38 -15.07
C GLY A 203 -3.77 11.30 -15.68
N ASP A 204 -3.81 12.61 -15.40
CA ASP A 204 -2.79 13.57 -15.81
C ASP A 204 -1.49 13.43 -15.00
N ALA A 205 -1.54 12.80 -13.82
CA ALA A 205 -0.34 12.38 -13.09
C ALA A 205 0.18 11.02 -13.56
N LEU A 206 -0.69 10.02 -13.79
CA LEU A 206 -0.27 8.67 -14.16
C LEU A 206 -1.48 7.82 -14.58
N LEU A 207 -1.30 6.93 -15.55
CA LEU A 207 -2.13 5.72 -15.70
C LEU A 207 -1.41 4.58 -15.00
N GLY A 208 -1.85 4.21 -13.80
CA GLY A 208 -1.11 3.33 -12.89
C GLY A 208 -1.94 2.19 -12.35
N ILE A 209 -1.66 0.96 -12.78
CA ILE A 209 -2.40 -0.24 -12.35
C ILE A 209 -1.60 -1.06 -11.33
N ASN A 210 -2.26 -1.50 -10.26
CA ASN A 210 -1.72 -2.55 -9.39
C ASN A 210 -2.09 -3.89 -10.00
N PRO A 211 -1.14 -4.73 -10.42
CA PRO A 211 -1.45 -6.00 -11.04
C PRO A 211 -1.98 -7.00 -9.99
N SER A 212 -3.03 -7.73 -10.32
CA SER A 212 -3.45 -8.90 -9.55
C SER A 212 -2.44 -10.06 -9.63
N ILE A 213 -1.69 -10.14 -10.74
CA ILE A 213 -0.68 -11.17 -11.00
C ILE A 213 0.68 -10.51 -11.27
N ASP A 214 1.61 -10.60 -10.32
CA ASP A 214 2.98 -10.07 -10.45
C ASP A 214 3.91 -11.07 -11.15
N THR A 215 3.84 -11.11 -12.48
CA THR A 215 4.76 -11.87 -13.33
C THR A 215 5.24 -11.00 -14.48
N VAL A 216 6.45 -11.24 -14.98
CA VAL A 216 7.03 -10.48 -16.11
C VAL A 216 6.08 -10.50 -17.33
N GLU A 217 5.43 -11.62 -17.61
CA GLU A 217 4.47 -11.75 -18.72
C GLU A 217 3.25 -10.84 -18.54
N ASN A 218 2.58 -10.93 -17.40
CA ASN A 218 1.39 -10.13 -17.11
C ASN A 218 1.71 -8.63 -17.01
N VAL A 219 2.80 -8.28 -16.32
CA VAL A 219 3.28 -6.89 -16.19
C VAL A 219 3.60 -6.30 -17.56
N THR A 220 4.26 -7.06 -18.44
CA THR A 220 4.54 -6.63 -19.81
C THR A 220 3.26 -6.44 -20.63
N ALA A 221 2.28 -7.34 -20.49
CA ALA A 221 0.98 -7.23 -21.16
C ALA A 221 0.22 -5.97 -20.73
N LEU A 222 0.16 -5.71 -19.42
CA LEU A 222 -0.45 -4.51 -18.85
C LEU A 222 0.24 -3.22 -19.31
N LEU A 223 1.57 -3.15 -19.23
CA LEU A 223 2.36 -2.00 -19.70
C LEU A 223 2.12 -1.72 -21.18
N THR A 224 2.17 -2.76 -22.02
CA THR A 224 1.95 -2.64 -23.46
C THR A 224 0.53 -2.15 -23.76
N HIS A 225 -0.46 -2.65 -23.02
CA HIS A 225 -1.84 -2.25 -23.18
C HIS A 225 -2.09 -0.80 -22.75
N LEU A 226 -1.54 -0.37 -21.60
CA LEU A 226 -1.61 1.02 -21.16
C LEU A 226 -0.92 1.99 -22.15
N ASP A 227 0.25 1.63 -22.67
CA ASP A 227 0.93 2.42 -23.71
C ASP A 227 0.08 2.54 -24.98
N ARG A 228 -0.55 1.43 -25.41
CA ARG A 228 -1.47 1.42 -26.55
C ARG A 228 -2.63 2.39 -26.34
N LEU A 229 -3.34 2.29 -25.21
CA LEU A 229 -4.46 3.16 -24.87
C LEU A 229 -4.03 4.64 -24.80
N ARG A 230 -2.89 4.93 -24.17
CA ARG A 230 -2.31 6.28 -24.11
C ARG A 230 -2.04 6.83 -25.51
N ARG A 231 -1.45 6.04 -26.41
CA ARG A 231 -1.14 6.46 -27.79
C ARG A 231 -2.40 6.67 -28.64
N GLU A 232 -3.37 5.77 -28.56
CA GLU A 232 -4.63 5.84 -29.32
C GLU A 232 -5.48 7.05 -28.90
N THR A 233 -5.58 7.30 -27.60
CA THR A 233 -6.30 8.46 -27.06
C THR A 233 -5.52 9.76 -27.26
N GLY A 234 -4.19 9.68 -27.41
CA GLY A 234 -3.29 10.81 -27.52
C GLY A 234 -3.08 11.57 -26.21
N ALA A 235 -3.49 10.99 -25.07
CA ALA A 235 -3.37 11.62 -23.76
C ALA A 235 -1.89 11.85 -23.40
N PRO A 236 -1.47 13.09 -23.08
CA PRO A 236 -0.11 13.36 -22.62
C PRO A 236 -0.05 13.01 -21.13
N THR A 237 0.23 11.75 -20.86
CA THR A 237 0.42 11.18 -19.51
C THR A 237 1.43 10.03 -19.60
N GLN A 238 1.86 9.52 -18.46
CA GLN A 238 2.81 8.41 -18.34
C GLN A 238 2.09 7.16 -17.81
N ILE A 239 2.73 6.01 -17.97
CA ILE A 239 2.19 4.71 -17.55
C ILE A 239 3.07 4.05 -16.48
N CYS A 240 2.44 3.24 -15.63
CA CYS A 240 3.12 2.39 -14.67
C CYS A 240 2.29 1.14 -14.36
N VAL A 241 2.96 0.03 -14.11
CA VAL A 241 2.38 -1.16 -13.47
C VAL A 241 3.10 -1.32 -12.14
N LEU A 242 2.37 -1.23 -11.04
CA LEU A 242 2.89 -1.20 -9.67
C LEU A 242 3.22 -2.62 -9.18
N ALA A 243 4.05 -3.33 -9.94
CA ALA A 243 4.63 -4.61 -9.57
C ALA A 243 5.86 -4.45 -8.69
N HIS A 244 6.40 -5.55 -8.17
CA HIS A 244 7.72 -5.54 -7.53
C HIS A 244 8.79 -4.99 -8.50
N MET A 245 9.72 -4.18 -7.99
CA MET A 245 10.73 -3.51 -8.82
C MET A 245 11.57 -4.50 -9.65
N LYS A 246 11.94 -5.67 -9.10
CA LYS A 246 12.67 -6.71 -9.85
C LYS A 246 11.90 -7.17 -11.10
N THR A 247 10.57 -7.35 -10.99
CA THR A 247 9.72 -7.72 -12.14
C THR A 247 9.72 -6.61 -13.18
N GLN A 248 9.58 -5.35 -12.76
CA GLN A 248 9.59 -4.20 -13.67
C GLN A 248 10.95 -4.04 -14.38
N MET A 249 12.06 -4.21 -13.66
CA MET A 249 13.41 -4.16 -14.25
C MET A 249 13.60 -5.25 -15.31
N ALA A 250 13.15 -6.48 -15.03
CA ALA A 250 13.17 -7.56 -16.00
C ALA A 250 12.29 -7.25 -17.23
N SER A 251 11.06 -6.77 -17.01
CA SER A 251 10.17 -6.32 -18.11
C SER A 251 10.83 -5.24 -18.98
N LEU A 252 11.50 -4.26 -18.37
CA LEU A 252 12.22 -3.20 -19.10
C LEU A 252 13.37 -3.78 -19.95
N GLN A 253 14.15 -4.70 -19.38
CA GLN A 253 15.26 -5.38 -20.08
C GLN A 253 14.75 -6.23 -21.27
N ASP A 254 13.55 -6.80 -21.15
CA ASP A 254 12.85 -7.52 -22.21
C ASP A 254 12.17 -6.59 -23.25
N GLY A 255 12.28 -5.27 -23.07
CA GLY A 255 11.81 -4.25 -24.01
C GLY A 255 10.40 -3.71 -23.75
N ALA A 256 9.78 -4.03 -22.60
CA ALA A 256 8.49 -3.45 -22.20
C ALA A 256 8.61 -1.94 -21.92
N PRO A 257 7.54 -1.15 -22.16
CA PRO A 257 7.58 0.31 -22.01
C PRO A 257 7.41 0.74 -20.53
N VAL A 258 8.37 0.41 -19.66
CA VAL A 258 8.37 0.86 -18.26
C VAL A 258 8.71 2.37 -18.22
N GLU A 259 7.71 3.24 -18.28
CA GLU A 259 7.91 4.70 -18.33
C GLU A 259 8.24 5.32 -16.95
N ILE A 260 7.55 4.86 -15.90
CA ILE A 260 7.79 5.21 -14.50
C ILE A 260 7.98 3.91 -13.73
N LEU A 261 9.08 3.80 -12.98
CA LEU A 261 9.38 2.62 -12.16
C LEU A 261 8.84 2.82 -10.75
N PHE A 262 8.00 1.88 -10.30
CA PHE A 262 7.38 1.90 -8.98
C PHE A 262 8.12 1.05 -7.94
N GLN A 263 8.10 1.46 -6.67
CA GLN A 263 8.43 0.58 -5.54
C GLN A 263 7.77 1.06 -4.23
N SER A 264 7.28 0.14 -3.41
CA SER A 264 6.91 0.43 -2.01
C SER A 264 8.16 0.55 -1.14
N LEU A 265 8.21 1.55 -0.26
CA LEU A 265 9.33 1.80 0.65
C LEU A 265 8.95 1.53 2.11
N ALA A 266 9.97 1.25 2.92
CA ALA A 266 9.87 1.12 4.37
C ALA A 266 10.99 1.93 5.05
N GLY A 267 10.71 2.37 6.28
CA GLY A 267 11.53 3.23 7.11
C GLY A 267 12.59 2.49 7.92
N THR A 268 12.61 1.16 7.90
CA THR A 268 13.66 0.32 8.47
C THR A 268 14.24 -0.62 7.44
N GLU A 269 15.55 -0.87 7.53
CA GLU A 269 16.26 -1.80 6.64
C GLU A 269 15.61 -3.17 6.67
N ARG A 270 15.34 -3.71 7.86
CA ARG A 270 14.76 -5.06 8.01
C ARG A 270 13.38 -5.20 7.38
N THR A 271 12.54 -4.17 7.44
CA THR A 271 11.24 -4.22 6.77
C THR A 271 11.44 -4.18 5.25
N LEU A 272 12.30 -3.28 4.76
CA LEU A 272 12.57 -3.15 3.33
C LEU A 272 13.21 -4.41 2.73
N THR A 273 14.16 -5.04 3.44
CA THR A 273 14.89 -6.22 2.96
C THR A 273 14.09 -7.50 3.11
N ASP A 274 13.56 -7.76 4.31
CA ASP A 274 13.03 -9.08 4.62
C ASP A 274 11.59 -9.24 4.14
N GLU A 275 10.80 -8.17 4.14
CA GLU A 275 9.38 -8.19 3.81
C GLU A 275 9.12 -7.69 2.39
N PHE A 276 9.85 -6.65 1.96
CA PHE A 276 9.68 -6.09 0.62
C PHE A 276 10.73 -6.57 -0.38
N ASP A 277 11.74 -7.36 0.04
CA ASP A 277 12.79 -7.90 -0.84
C ASP A 277 13.55 -6.83 -1.66
N VAL A 278 13.80 -5.69 -1.01
CA VAL A 278 14.50 -4.52 -1.58
C VAL A 278 15.66 -4.07 -0.69
N THR A 279 16.75 -3.64 -1.33
CA THR A 279 17.88 -2.95 -0.69
C THR A 279 18.07 -1.56 -1.31
N VAL A 280 18.78 -0.67 -0.62
CA VAL A 280 19.17 0.63 -1.20
C VAL A 280 20.05 0.44 -2.44
N ASP A 281 20.93 -0.56 -2.45
CA ASP A 281 21.76 -0.87 -3.62
C ASP A 281 20.92 -1.28 -4.84
N LEU A 282 19.85 -2.05 -4.62
CA LEU A 282 18.91 -2.42 -5.70
C LEU A 282 18.12 -1.21 -6.20
N LEU A 283 17.72 -0.30 -5.32
CA LEU A 283 17.08 0.96 -5.71
C LEU A 283 18.04 1.86 -6.52
N ASP A 284 19.32 1.93 -6.13
CA ASP A 284 20.37 2.63 -6.88
C ASP A 284 20.57 2.00 -8.28
N GLU A 285 20.59 0.66 -8.37
CA GLU A 285 20.65 -0.07 -9.66
C GLU A 285 19.44 0.26 -10.54
N ALA A 286 18.22 0.18 -10.00
CA ALA A 286 17.00 0.47 -10.73
C ALA A 286 16.95 1.93 -11.21
N TYR A 287 17.40 2.87 -10.38
CA TYR A 287 17.52 4.29 -10.76
C TYR A 287 18.47 4.45 -11.96
N HIS A 288 19.64 3.83 -11.92
CA HIS A 288 20.60 3.88 -13.02
C HIS A 288 20.09 3.18 -14.29
N LEU A 289 19.38 2.07 -14.14
CA LEU A 289 18.72 1.37 -15.25
C LEU A 289 17.70 2.28 -15.93
N MET A 290 16.81 2.92 -15.18
CA MET A 290 15.82 3.85 -15.73
C MET A 290 16.46 5.08 -16.35
N ALA A 291 17.51 5.63 -15.73
CA ALA A 291 18.24 6.77 -16.27
C ALA A 291 18.88 6.47 -17.64
N THR A 292 19.35 5.23 -17.85
CA THR A 292 20.08 4.83 -19.06
C THR A 292 19.20 4.20 -20.13
N GLN A 293 18.19 3.42 -19.73
CA GLN A 293 17.36 2.61 -20.62
C GLN A 293 15.88 2.99 -20.62
N GLY A 294 15.43 3.81 -19.65
CA GLY A 294 14.03 4.22 -19.53
C GLY A 294 13.49 4.85 -20.83
N PRO A 295 12.24 4.53 -21.24
CA PRO A 295 11.64 5.07 -22.47
C PRO A 295 11.50 6.60 -22.48
N LEU A 296 11.42 7.22 -21.30
CA LEU A 296 11.28 8.67 -21.13
C LEU A 296 12.60 9.41 -20.84
N ARG A 297 13.76 8.74 -20.85
CA ARG A 297 15.04 9.33 -20.42
C ARG A 297 15.43 10.67 -21.09
N GLU A 298 14.94 10.92 -22.32
CA GLU A 298 15.25 12.13 -23.08
C GLU A 298 14.28 13.29 -22.80
N THR A 299 13.11 13.02 -22.21
CA THR A 299 12.02 14.00 -22.04
C THR A 299 11.60 14.20 -20.58
N ALA A 300 11.72 13.17 -19.75
CA ALA A 300 11.42 13.22 -18.32
C ALA A 300 12.62 13.73 -17.51
N SER A 301 12.35 14.56 -16.52
CA SER A 301 13.34 14.95 -15.50
C SER A 301 13.36 13.96 -14.33
N GLN A 302 12.22 13.31 -14.06
CA GLN A 302 12.05 12.29 -13.02
C GLN A 302 11.28 11.08 -13.56
N PHE A 303 11.60 9.88 -13.05
CA PHE A 303 11.06 8.61 -13.58
C PHE A 303 10.84 7.52 -12.51
N MET A 304 10.98 7.85 -11.22
CA MET A 304 10.70 6.94 -10.11
C MET A 304 9.37 7.29 -9.43
N TYR A 305 8.68 6.29 -8.91
CA TYR A 305 7.46 6.41 -8.13
C TYR A 305 7.58 5.58 -6.86
N PHE A 306 7.38 6.19 -5.69
CA PHE A 306 7.35 5.47 -4.42
C PHE A 306 5.99 5.54 -3.71
N GLU A 307 5.60 4.42 -3.12
CA GLU A 307 4.53 4.37 -2.12
C GLU A 307 5.09 4.10 -0.73
N THR A 308 4.39 4.66 0.25
CA THR A 308 4.74 4.68 1.68
C THR A 308 3.43 4.56 2.48
N GLY A 309 3.48 4.47 3.81
CA GLY A 309 2.27 4.44 4.60
C GLY A 309 2.54 4.03 6.04
N GLN A 310 1.99 4.79 6.97
CA GLN A 310 2.15 4.50 8.38
C GLN A 310 1.60 3.11 8.74
N GLY A 311 2.47 2.30 9.36
CA GLY A 311 2.11 1.03 9.97
C GLY A 311 2.75 -0.20 9.35
N SER A 312 3.43 -0.09 8.20
CA SER A 312 4.06 -1.25 7.55
C SER A 312 5.06 -1.96 8.48
N GLU A 313 6.02 -1.22 9.04
CA GLU A 313 7.05 -1.75 9.94
C GLU A 313 6.44 -2.30 11.23
N LEU A 314 5.32 -1.72 11.67
CA LEU A 314 4.63 -2.13 12.88
C LEU A 314 3.90 -3.46 12.66
N THR A 315 3.20 -3.62 11.54
CA THR A 315 2.51 -4.86 11.16
C THR A 315 3.48 -6.04 11.07
N TYR A 316 4.73 -5.80 10.66
CA TYR A 316 5.76 -6.84 10.61
C TYR A 316 6.60 -6.96 11.90
N ALA A 317 6.32 -6.15 12.93
CA ALA A 317 7.12 -6.07 14.16
C ALA A 317 8.61 -5.78 13.91
N LYS A 318 8.90 -4.96 12.89
CA LYS A 318 10.24 -4.54 12.43
C LYS A 318 10.46 -3.03 12.49
N HIS A 319 9.69 -2.36 13.34
CA HIS A 319 9.77 -0.92 13.60
C HIS A 319 10.92 -0.53 14.55
N GLU A 320 11.66 -1.50 15.11
CA GLU A 320 12.86 -1.25 15.94
C GLU A 320 12.60 -0.31 17.14
N GLY A 321 11.38 -0.32 17.69
CA GLY A 321 10.96 0.56 18.80
C GLY A 321 10.69 2.01 18.38
N MET A 322 10.67 2.31 17.09
CA MET A 322 10.25 3.61 16.55
C MET A 322 8.73 3.63 16.34
N ASP A 323 8.13 4.79 16.55
CA ASP A 323 6.71 5.03 16.26
C ASP A 323 6.45 5.15 14.74
N MET A 324 5.19 4.98 14.33
CA MET A 324 4.80 4.93 12.91
C MET A 324 5.13 6.22 12.15
N THR A 325 4.98 7.40 12.76
CA THR A 325 5.28 8.68 12.09
C THR A 325 6.78 8.86 11.87
N THR A 326 7.60 8.40 12.81
CA THR A 326 9.06 8.41 12.64
C THR A 326 9.48 7.45 11.52
N CYS A 327 8.95 6.22 11.49
CA CYS A 327 9.22 5.27 10.39
C CYS A 327 8.84 5.87 9.03
N GLU A 328 7.65 6.46 8.92
CA GLU A 328 7.18 7.07 7.68
C GLU A 328 8.07 8.25 7.21
N ALA A 329 8.56 9.07 8.15
CA ALA A 329 9.50 10.13 7.81
C ALA A 329 10.84 9.60 7.27
N LEU A 330 11.28 8.43 7.73
CA LEU A 330 12.49 7.78 7.21
C LEU A 330 12.28 7.26 5.78
N CYS A 331 11.07 6.79 5.42
CA CYS A 331 10.69 6.48 4.04
C CYS A 331 10.86 7.70 3.13
N TYR A 332 10.46 8.89 3.61
CA TYR A 332 10.61 10.13 2.83
C TYR A 332 12.06 10.55 2.64
N GLY A 333 12.90 10.32 3.65
CA GLY A 333 14.35 10.50 3.50
C GLY A 333 14.96 9.59 2.44
N LEU A 334 14.53 8.32 2.42
CA LEU A 334 14.92 7.37 1.37
C LEU A 334 14.42 7.81 -0.01
N ALA A 335 13.14 8.17 -0.13
CA ALA A 335 12.56 8.62 -1.40
C ALA A 335 13.29 9.86 -1.96
N ARG A 336 13.68 10.81 -1.09
CA ARG A 336 14.34 12.07 -1.48
C ARG A 336 15.64 11.84 -2.25
N ARG A 337 16.37 10.77 -1.92
CA ARG A 337 17.63 10.37 -2.57
C ARG A 337 17.51 10.30 -4.10
N TYR A 338 16.36 9.85 -4.60
CA TYR A 338 16.17 9.52 -6.02
C TYR A 338 15.51 10.63 -6.84
N ASP A 339 15.17 11.77 -6.23
CA ASP A 339 14.36 12.82 -6.85
C ASP A 339 13.16 12.25 -7.65
N PRO A 340 12.19 11.60 -7.00
CA PRO A 340 11.15 10.86 -7.70
C PRO A 340 10.20 11.78 -8.45
N PHE A 341 9.49 11.22 -9.42
CA PHE A 341 8.41 11.91 -10.13
C PHE A 341 7.20 12.08 -9.21
N MET A 342 6.94 11.08 -8.37
CA MET A 342 5.80 11.08 -7.47
C MET A 342 6.06 10.22 -6.23
N VAL A 343 5.47 10.64 -5.12
CA VAL A 343 5.41 9.89 -3.87
C VAL A 343 4.00 10.07 -3.30
N ASN A 344 3.36 9.01 -2.86
CA ASN A 344 2.18 9.10 -2.01
C ASN A 344 2.27 8.13 -0.84
N ASN A 345 1.58 8.49 0.22
CA ASN A 345 1.25 7.54 1.26
C ASN A 345 0.04 6.68 0.84
N VAL A 346 -0.21 5.61 1.58
CA VAL A 346 -1.45 4.82 1.59
C VAL A 346 -1.90 4.60 3.05
N THR A 347 -1.86 5.66 3.84
CA THR A 347 -2.18 5.61 5.27
C THR A 347 -3.68 5.36 5.49
N GLY A 348 -3.97 4.26 6.19
CA GLY A 348 -5.31 3.69 6.39
C GLY A 348 -5.60 2.42 5.56
N PHE A 349 -4.65 2.00 4.71
CA PHE A 349 -4.77 0.81 3.86
C PHE A 349 -4.72 -0.53 4.60
N ILE A 350 -4.06 -0.57 5.77
CA ILE A 350 -3.83 -1.81 6.53
C ILE A 350 -5.10 -2.19 7.31
N GLY A 351 -5.54 -1.36 8.26
CA GLY A 351 -6.72 -1.67 9.06
C GLY A 351 -6.70 -1.03 10.44
N PRO A 352 -7.67 -1.42 11.31
CA PRO A 352 -7.82 -0.89 12.66
C PRO A 352 -6.64 -1.21 13.58
N GLU A 353 -5.78 -2.16 13.22
CA GLU A 353 -4.53 -2.45 13.92
C GLU A 353 -3.47 -1.35 13.75
N THR A 354 -3.59 -0.49 12.72
CA THR A 354 -2.71 0.68 12.57
C THR A 354 -3.46 1.98 12.80
N HIS A 355 -4.64 2.13 12.18
CA HIS A 355 -5.49 3.30 12.28
C HIS A 355 -6.94 2.88 12.53
N LEU A 356 -7.42 3.14 13.75
CA LEU A 356 -8.73 2.65 14.20
C LEU A 356 -9.88 3.43 13.56
N ASP A 357 -9.78 4.75 13.50
CA ASP A 357 -10.91 5.64 13.22
C ASP A 357 -10.56 6.81 12.28
N ASN A 358 -11.60 7.61 11.99
CA ASN A 358 -11.50 8.82 11.19
C ASN A 358 -10.40 9.79 11.67
N VAL A 359 -10.28 10.00 12.99
CA VAL A 359 -9.38 11.01 13.55
C VAL A 359 -7.94 10.59 13.38
N GLU A 360 -7.63 9.33 13.69
CA GLU A 360 -6.29 8.76 13.49
C GLU A 360 -5.90 8.85 12.01
N MET A 361 -6.78 8.41 11.10
CA MET A 361 -6.50 8.46 9.67
C MET A 361 -6.31 9.90 9.16
N ILE A 362 -7.12 10.87 9.60
CA ILE A 362 -7.00 12.29 9.18
C ILE A 362 -5.65 12.86 9.64
N LEU A 363 -5.32 12.69 10.91
CA LEU A 363 -4.12 13.29 11.49
C LEU A 363 -2.84 12.66 10.91
N SER A 364 -2.80 11.34 10.76
CA SER A 364 -1.65 10.67 10.15
C SER A 364 -1.43 11.13 8.70
N ASN A 365 -2.48 11.22 7.89
CA ASN A 365 -2.36 11.72 6.51
C ASN A 365 -1.84 13.17 6.45
N LEU A 366 -2.23 14.03 7.40
CA LEU A 366 -1.70 15.40 7.46
C LEU A 366 -0.24 15.44 7.87
N GLN A 367 0.18 14.59 8.81
CA GLN A 367 1.59 14.44 9.20
C GLN A 367 2.42 13.97 8.00
N ASP A 368 1.98 12.92 7.31
CA ASP A 368 2.61 12.33 6.12
C ASP A 368 2.83 13.39 5.03
N HIS A 369 1.75 14.08 4.66
CA HIS A 369 1.80 15.14 3.67
C HIS A 369 2.77 16.26 4.06
N PHE A 370 2.72 16.71 5.31
CA PHE A 370 3.61 17.74 5.83
C PHE A 370 5.07 17.31 5.75
N MET A 371 5.41 16.13 6.27
CA MET A 371 6.79 15.63 6.32
C MET A 371 7.36 15.47 4.92
N GLY A 372 6.64 14.80 4.02
CA GLY A 372 7.09 14.59 2.65
C GLY A 372 7.26 15.91 1.88
N LYS A 373 6.32 16.85 2.00
CA LYS A 373 6.45 18.19 1.36
C LYS A 373 7.63 18.97 1.92
N LEU A 374 7.78 19.01 3.25
CA LEU A 374 8.86 19.72 3.92
C LEU A 374 10.22 19.18 3.45
N MET A 375 10.36 17.86 3.31
CA MET A 375 11.57 17.21 2.82
C MET A 375 11.79 17.35 1.31
N GLY A 376 10.88 18.01 0.59
CA GLY A 376 11.04 18.35 -0.82
C GLY A 376 10.54 17.28 -1.80
N LEU A 377 9.64 16.39 -1.36
CA LEU A 377 9.03 15.39 -2.23
C LEU A 377 7.80 15.94 -2.98
N PRO A 378 7.55 15.48 -4.21
CA PRO A 378 6.34 15.81 -4.97
C PRO A 378 5.12 15.04 -4.44
N MET A 379 4.78 15.21 -3.16
CA MET A 379 3.74 14.44 -2.47
C MET A 379 2.36 14.60 -3.11
N GLY A 380 1.80 13.50 -3.59
CA GLY A 380 0.36 13.25 -3.68
C GLY A 380 -0.11 12.45 -2.47
N MET A 381 -1.42 12.22 -2.39
CA MET A 381 -2.02 11.57 -1.22
C MET A 381 -3.05 10.53 -1.64
N ALA A 382 -3.02 9.38 -0.97
CA ALA A 382 -4.10 8.38 -1.00
C ALA A 382 -4.62 8.21 0.43
N PRO A 383 -5.39 9.19 0.95
CA PRO A 383 -6.11 8.96 2.20
C PRO A 383 -7.07 7.82 1.93
N CYS A 384 -6.93 6.71 2.62
CA CYS A 384 -7.68 5.53 2.25
C CYS A 384 -8.12 4.76 3.48
N TYR A 385 -9.05 3.83 3.29
CA TYR A 385 -9.53 3.03 4.41
C TYR A 385 -10.01 1.66 3.98
N THR A 386 -10.21 0.81 4.99
CA THR A 386 -10.74 -0.52 4.84
C THR A 386 -12.03 -0.65 5.62
N MET A 387 -12.92 -1.54 5.19
CA MET A 387 -14.26 -1.65 5.80
C MET A 387 -14.26 -2.10 7.27
N HIS A 388 -13.16 -2.72 7.74
CA HIS A 388 -13.03 -3.22 9.12
C HIS A 388 -12.42 -2.18 10.07
N SER A 389 -12.10 -0.98 9.56
CA SER A 389 -11.78 0.19 10.39
C SER A 389 -13.05 1.01 10.68
N ASP A 390 -13.08 1.75 11.78
CA ASP A 390 -14.14 2.72 12.09
C ASP A 390 -13.92 4.05 11.33
N ILE A 391 -13.62 3.92 10.04
CA ILE A 391 -13.42 5.03 9.12
C ILE A 391 -14.63 5.08 8.19
N SER A 392 -15.24 6.25 8.06
CA SER A 392 -16.40 6.49 7.20
C SER A 392 -16.01 7.22 5.91
N ILE A 393 -16.91 7.21 4.92
CA ILE A 393 -16.71 7.98 3.69
C ILE A 393 -16.64 9.49 3.99
N GLU A 394 -17.36 9.96 5.01
CA GLU A 394 -17.30 11.35 5.46
C GLU A 394 -15.93 11.69 6.08
N GLY A 395 -15.35 10.81 6.90
CA GLY A 395 -14.00 11.01 7.45
C GLY A 395 -12.92 11.02 6.37
N HIS A 396 -13.03 10.11 5.41
CA HIS A 396 -12.21 10.09 4.20
C HIS A 396 -12.31 11.42 3.42
N GLN A 397 -13.53 11.90 3.13
CA GLN A 397 -13.74 13.17 2.41
C GLN A 397 -13.21 14.39 3.18
N ILE A 398 -13.31 14.40 4.51
CA ILE A 398 -12.71 15.44 5.34
C ILE A 398 -11.19 15.44 5.20
N ALA A 399 -10.54 14.27 5.25
CA ALA A 399 -9.10 14.20 5.01
C ALA A 399 -8.73 14.71 3.62
N THR A 400 -9.44 14.25 2.58
CA THR A 400 -9.18 14.66 1.20
C THR A 400 -9.25 16.19 1.03
N GLU A 401 -10.28 16.84 1.58
CA GLU A 401 -10.43 18.31 1.50
C GLU A 401 -9.28 19.03 2.24
N LEU A 402 -8.91 18.57 3.43
CA LEU A 402 -7.81 19.17 4.20
C LEU A 402 -6.46 19.01 3.47
N LEU A 403 -6.22 17.88 2.82
CA LEU A 403 -5.01 17.62 2.03
C LEU A 403 -4.97 18.45 0.74
N ALA A 404 -6.13 18.65 0.10
CA ALA A 404 -6.24 19.53 -1.06
C ALA A 404 -5.96 21.00 -0.66
N ALA A 405 -6.51 21.44 0.48
CA ALA A 405 -6.19 22.73 1.07
C ALA A 405 -4.70 22.85 1.44
N ALA A 406 -4.06 21.76 1.89
CA ALA A 406 -2.61 21.70 2.16
C ALA A 406 -1.76 21.71 0.89
N GLY A 407 -2.34 21.52 -0.30
CA GLY A 407 -1.62 21.57 -1.57
C GLY A 407 -1.02 20.22 -2.00
N ALA A 408 -1.72 19.11 -1.75
CA ALA A 408 -1.45 17.82 -2.38
C ALA A 408 -1.25 17.99 -3.90
N ASN A 409 -0.28 17.28 -4.47
CA ASN A 409 0.01 17.39 -5.89
C ASN A 409 -1.01 16.63 -6.75
N TYR A 410 -1.42 15.48 -6.25
CA TYR A 410 -2.37 14.59 -6.89
C TYR A 410 -3.09 13.71 -5.86
N PHE A 411 -4.21 13.14 -6.28
CA PHE A 411 -4.96 12.10 -5.59
C PHE A 411 -5.16 10.88 -6.51
N MET A 412 -5.90 9.87 -6.05
CA MET A 412 -6.24 8.69 -6.83
C MET A 412 -7.57 8.86 -7.55
N ASP A 413 -7.69 8.26 -8.72
CA ASP A 413 -8.97 8.00 -9.38
C ASP A 413 -9.21 6.49 -9.39
N VAL A 414 -9.80 6.02 -8.28
CA VAL A 414 -10.40 4.69 -8.16
C VAL A 414 -11.88 4.81 -8.52
N PHE A 415 -12.33 3.99 -9.47
CA PHE A 415 -13.67 4.09 -10.01
C PHE A 415 -14.75 4.03 -8.92
N LEU A 416 -15.48 5.13 -8.77
CA LEU A 416 -16.52 5.32 -7.74
C LEU A 416 -16.03 5.05 -6.30
N THR A 417 -14.77 5.34 -5.99
CA THR A 417 -14.13 5.22 -4.66
C THR A 417 -13.90 3.78 -4.18
N VAL A 418 -14.22 2.77 -4.99
CA VAL A 418 -14.19 1.36 -4.57
C VAL A 418 -13.14 0.59 -5.39
N ASP A 419 -12.04 0.21 -4.75
CA ASP A 419 -11.09 -0.71 -5.38
C ASP A 419 -11.56 -2.15 -5.18
N ARG A 420 -11.73 -2.86 -6.28
CA ARG A 420 -12.34 -4.19 -6.29
C ARG A 420 -11.32 -5.32 -6.14
N MET A 421 -10.05 -5.03 -6.35
CA MET A 421 -8.98 -6.02 -6.25
C MET A 421 -8.30 -5.90 -4.88
N LEU A 422 -8.00 -4.67 -4.43
CA LEU A 422 -7.34 -4.40 -3.16
C LEU A 422 -8.32 -4.29 -1.97
N ALA A 423 -9.64 -4.33 -2.23
CA ALA A 423 -10.71 -4.28 -1.24
C ALA A 423 -10.56 -3.09 -0.25
N TYR A 424 -10.24 -1.92 -0.79
CA TYR A 424 -10.09 -0.67 -0.04
C TYR A 424 -10.80 0.48 -0.77
N PHE A 425 -10.89 1.62 -0.09
CA PHE A 425 -11.58 2.81 -0.59
C PHE A 425 -10.65 4.00 -0.59
N ASP A 426 -10.73 4.77 -1.66
CA ASP A 426 -9.87 5.92 -1.95
C ASP A 426 -10.67 6.98 -2.71
N THR A 427 -10.02 8.06 -3.12
CA THR A 427 -10.63 9.08 -3.97
C THR A 427 -10.99 8.55 -5.37
N SER A 428 -11.93 9.22 -6.01
CA SER A 428 -12.37 8.96 -7.39
C SER A 428 -12.21 10.20 -8.27
N GLY A 429 -12.31 10.04 -9.59
CA GLY A 429 -12.32 11.16 -10.54
C GLY A 429 -13.43 12.18 -10.27
N HIS A 430 -14.51 11.78 -9.59
CA HIS A 430 -15.52 12.70 -9.08
C HIS A 430 -14.99 13.58 -7.95
N ASP A 431 -14.24 13.00 -7.01
CA ASP A 431 -13.61 13.74 -5.92
C ASP A 431 -12.56 14.70 -6.48
N ASP A 432 -11.69 14.23 -7.38
CA ASP A 432 -10.68 15.06 -8.04
C ASP A 432 -11.30 16.27 -8.75
N GLN A 433 -12.36 16.05 -9.53
CA GLN A 433 -13.04 17.13 -10.24
C GLN A 433 -13.75 18.09 -9.27
N THR A 434 -14.30 17.57 -8.16
CA THR A 434 -14.92 18.39 -7.12
C THR A 434 -13.88 19.31 -6.47
N LEU A 435 -12.72 18.77 -6.10
CA LEU A 435 -11.63 19.53 -5.50
C LEU A 435 -11.05 20.57 -6.46
N ARG A 436 -10.96 20.24 -7.75
CA ARG A 436 -10.57 21.21 -8.80
C ARG A 436 -11.53 22.40 -8.84
N GLU A 437 -12.83 22.17 -8.71
CA GLU A 437 -13.83 23.23 -8.70
C GLU A 437 -13.84 24.05 -7.41
N ILE A 438 -13.74 23.40 -6.24
CA ILE A 438 -13.68 24.06 -4.92
C ILE A 438 -12.45 24.96 -4.84
N HIS A 439 -11.29 24.47 -5.28
CA HIS A 439 -10.02 25.19 -5.14
C HIS A 439 -9.60 25.97 -6.38
N ASN A 440 -10.44 26.05 -7.41
CA ASN A 440 -10.11 26.65 -8.72
C ASN A 440 -8.77 26.12 -9.29
N ALA A 441 -8.56 24.81 -9.15
CA ALA A 441 -7.39 24.11 -9.64
C ALA A 441 -7.64 23.49 -11.02
N ARG A 442 -6.56 23.21 -11.73
CA ARG A 442 -6.59 22.63 -13.09
C ARG A 442 -5.80 21.31 -13.12
N PRO A 443 -6.06 20.42 -14.10
CA PRO A 443 -5.10 19.36 -14.44
C PRO A 443 -3.76 19.96 -14.87
N ALA A 444 -2.73 19.12 -15.02
CA ALA A 444 -1.46 19.50 -15.62
C ALA A 444 -1.67 20.18 -16.98
N ALA A 445 -0.90 21.23 -17.27
CA ALA A 445 -1.15 22.11 -18.40
C ALA A 445 -1.12 21.39 -19.75
N GLU A 446 -0.18 20.44 -19.92
CA GLU A 446 -0.07 19.62 -21.12
C GLU A 446 -1.33 18.76 -21.32
N TYR A 447 -1.84 18.16 -20.24
CA TYR A 447 -3.05 17.35 -20.26
C TYR A 447 -4.31 18.19 -20.48
N LEU A 448 -4.43 19.34 -19.83
CA LEU A 448 -5.54 20.26 -20.04
C LEU A 448 -5.65 20.69 -21.51
N ALA A 449 -4.52 20.98 -22.16
CA ALA A 449 -4.51 21.33 -23.58
C ALA A 449 -5.11 20.20 -24.44
N TRP A 450 -4.72 18.95 -24.21
CA TRP A 450 -5.29 17.78 -24.88
C TRP A 450 -6.79 17.61 -24.56
N ALA A 451 -7.17 17.68 -23.29
CA ALA A 451 -8.54 17.49 -22.83
C ALA A 451 -9.51 18.51 -23.44
N LYS A 452 -9.06 19.75 -23.67
CA LYS A 452 -9.82 20.76 -24.41
C LYS A 452 -10.08 20.37 -25.86
N THR A 453 -9.10 19.77 -26.56
CA THR A 453 -9.32 19.29 -27.94
C THR A 453 -10.31 18.13 -28.03
N ARG A 454 -10.47 17.39 -26.93
CA ARG A 454 -11.46 16.32 -26.79
C ARG A 454 -12.83 16.79 -26.28
N GLY A 455 -12.99 18.08 -25.98
CA GLY A 455 -14.23 18.63 -25.41
C GLY A 455 -14.53 18.14 -23.98
N ILE A 456 -13.54 17.57 -23.28
CA ILE A 456 -13.64 17.15 -21.87
C ILE A 456 -13.67 18.38 -20.97
N PHE A 457 -12.85 19.38 -21.30
CA PHE A 457 -12.89 20.70 -20.66
C PHE A 457 -13.11 21.79 -21.70
N THR A 458 -13.72 22.88 -21.28
CA THR A 458 -13.84 24.13 -22.01
C THR A 458 -13.21 25.26 -21.20
N GLU A 459 -12.84 26.35 -21.87
CA GLU A 459 -12.35 27.55 -21.20
C GLU A 459 -13.28 28.70 -21.55
N THR A 460 -13.78 29.40 -20.54
CA THR A 460 -14.64 30.57 -20.72
C THR A 460 -13.82 31.77 -21.20
N GLU A 461 -14.50 32.83 -21.64
CA GLU A 461 -13.84 34.08 -22.06
C GLU A 461 -12.95 34.69 -20.96
N ASN A 462 -13.27 34.43 -19.69
CA ASN A 462 -12.51 34.91 -18.52
C ASN A 462 -11.34 33.99 -18.14
N GLY A 463 -11.07 32.93 -18.92
CA GLY A 463 -10.01 31.97 -18.66
C GLY A 463 -10.35 30.94 -17.58
N THR A 464 -11.62 30.81 -17.16
CA THR A 464 -12.04 29.77 -16.21
C THR A 464 -12.19 28.44 -16.93
N ILE A 465 -11.65 27.37 -16.36
CA ILE A 465 -11.81 26.02 -16.89
C ILE A 465 -13.11 25.41 -16.35
N GLU A 466 -13.94 24.89 -17.25
CA GLU A 466 -15.22 24.26 -16.94
C GLU A 466 -15.30 22.87 -17.59
N ARG A 467 -16.19 22.02 -17.07
CA ARG A 467 -16.51 20.73 -17.70
C ARG A 467 -17.13 20.96 -19.07
N GLY A 468 -16.56 20.36 -20.10
CA GLY A 468 -17.08 20.41 -21.46
C GLY A 468 -18.19 19.39 -21.73
N PRO A 469 -18.77 19.39 -22.94
CA PRO A 469 -19.87 18.50 -23.31
C PRO A 469 -19.51 17.00 -23.28
N ASN A 470 -18.22 16.65 -23.33
CA ASN A 470 -17.74 15.28 -23.29
C ASN A 470 -17.19 14.87 -21.92
N TRP A 471 -17.28 15.74 -20.90
CA TRP A 471 -16.87 15.38 -19.55
C TRP A 471 -17.72 14.19 -19.04
N GLY A 472 -17.05 13.14 -18.56
CA GLY A 472 -17.71 11.91 -18.09
C GLY A 472 -18.28 11.02 -19.20
N ASN A 473 -18.00 11.31 -20.48
CA ASN A 473 -18.45 10.49 -21.61
C ASN A 473 -17.30 9.63 -22.18
N PRO A 474 -17.10 8.39 -21.72
CA PRO A 474 -16.02 7.53 -22.19
C PRO A 474 -16.16 7.10 -23.66
N ARG A 475 -17.36 7.22 -24.25
CA ARG A 475 -17.62 6.76 -25.62
C ARG A 475 -16.86 7.55 -26.67
N ILE A 476 -16.32 8.72 -26.33
CA ILE A 476 -15.49 9.53 -27.22
C ILE A 476 -14.17 8.84 -27.62
N PHE A 477 -13.78 7.78 -26.89
CA PHE A 477 -12.58 6.99 -27.16
C PHE A 477 -12.86 5.68 -27.89
N CYS A 478 -14.13 5.37 -28.17
CA CYS A 478 -14.55 4.17 -28.89
C CYS A 478 -14.91 4.50 -30.33
N GLY A 479 -14.67 3.57 -31.26
CA GLY A 479 -15.04 3.71 -32.67
C GLY A 479 -16.55 3.58 -32.92
N SER A 480 -17.29 3.01 -31.97
CA SER A 480 -18.76 2.93 -32.02
C SER A 480 -19.39 2.89 -30.63
N GLY A 481 -20.66 3.30 -30.52
CA GLY A 481 -21.43 3.22 -29.27
C GLY A 481 -21.40 1.83 -28.61
N PRO A 482 -21.75 0.75 -29.32
CA PRO A 482 -21.80 -0.62 -28.76
C PRO A 482 -20.44 -1.20 -28.33
N GLU A 483 -19.32 -0.55 -28.69
CA GLU A 483 -18.00 -0.98 -28.25
C GLU A 483 -17.80 -0.75 -26.75
N PHE A 484 -18.15 0.44 -26.25
CA PHE A 484 -18.03 0.73 -24.83
C PHE A 484 -18.95 -0.13 -23.98
N ASP A 485 -20.15 -0.46 -24.47
CA ASP A 485 -21.09 -1.33 -23.75
C ASP A 485 -20.51 -2.74 -23.54
N ARG A 486 -19.80 -3.28 -24.54
CA ARG A 486 -19.10 -4.58 -24.42
C ARG A 486 -17.92 -4.54 -23.46
N LEU A 487 -17.19 -3.43 -23.42
CA LEU A 487 -16.13 -3.23 -22.42
C LEU A 487 -16.74 -3.15 -21.02
N LEU A 488 -17.88 -2.47 -20.90
CA LEU A 488 -18.55 -2.25 -19.64
C LEU A 488 -19.09 -3.53 -18.99
N GLU A 489 -19.50 -4.52 -19.80
CA GLU A 489 -19.89 -5.86 -19.33
C GLU A 489 -18.77 -6.55 -18.52
N ARG A 490 -17.52 -6.13 -18.70
CA ARG A 490 -16.34 -6.65 -17.99
C ARG A 490 -15.99 -5.86 -16.74
N VAL A 491 -16.62 -4.71 -16.49
CA VAL A 491 -16.39 -3.92 -15.27
C VAL A 491 -17.29 -4.49 -14.18
N PRO A 492 -16.73 -5.14 -13.13
CA PRO A 492 -17.55 -5.61 -12.02
C PRO A 492 -18.24 -4.39 -11.38
N ALA A 493 -19.42 -4.53 -10.78
CA ALA A 493 -20.03 -3.46 -9.97
C ALA A 493 -20.10 -2.06 -10.62
N ALA A 494 -20.45 -1.98 -11.91
CA ALA A 494 -20.73 -0.72 -12.58
C ALA A 494 -22.13 -0.18 -12.16
N TYR A 495 -22.22 0.51 -11.03
CA TYR A 495 -23.46 1.08 -10.46
C TYR A 495 -24.04 2.28 -11.23
N GLY A 496 -23.55 2.54 -12.44
CA GLY A 496 -23.93 3.67 -13.27
C GLY A 496 -22.80 4.68 -13.53
N PHE A 497 -23.00 5.48 -14.58
CA PHE A 497 -22.06 6.50 -15.07
C PHE A 497 -22.64 7.92 -14.99
N GLU A 498 -23.90 8.04 -14.56
CA GLU A 498 -24.59 9.31 -14.53
C GLU A 498 -24.01 10.23 -13.45
N SER A 499 -23.82 11.49 -13.82
CA SER A 499 -23.20 12.51 -12.97
C SER A 499 -24.18 13.68 -12.75
N ALA A 500 -24.14 14.29 -11.57
CA ALA A 500 -24.81 15.54 -11.24
C ALA A 500 -23.74 16.60 -10.93
N GLY A 501 -23.30 17.31 -11.97
CA GLY A 501 -22.10 18.16 -11.87
C GLY A 501 -20.84 17.31 -11.72
N PRO A 502 -19.93 17.60 -10.76
CA PRO A 502 -18.70 16.84 -10.58
C PRO A 502 -18.92 15.58 -9.75
N ARG A 503 -20.13 15.37 -9.20
CA ARG A 503 -20.46 14.25 -8.32
C ARG A 503 -21.26 13.17 -9.07
N PRO A 504 -21.26 11.92 -8.59
CA PRO A 504 -22.20 10.92 -9.08
C PRO A 504 -23.64 11.41 -8.91
N ALA A 505 -24.52 11.03 -9.85
CA ALA A 505 -25.95 11.30 -9.70
C ALA A 505 -26.51 10.62 -8.44
N ASN A 506 -27.62 11.14 -7.92
CA ASN A 506 -28.18 10.67 -6.65
C ASN A 506 -28.42 9.14 -6.63
N HIS A 507 -29.00 8.56 -7.69
CA HIS A 507 -29.27 7.11 -7.72
C HIS A 507 -27.96 6.29 -7.70
N VAL A 508 -26.93 6.68 -8.48
CA VAL A 508 -25.59 6.05 -8.45
C VAL A 508 -25.01 6.11 -7.04
N SER A 509 -25.04 7.30 -6.42
CA SER A 509 -24.51 7.48 -5.06
C SER A 509 -25.23 6.64 -4.00
N ARG A 510 -26.55 6.44 -4.16
CA ARG A 510 -27.37 5.62 -3.26
C ARG A 510 -27.06 4.13 -3.43
N GLU A 511 -26.82 3.69 -4.66
CA GLU A 511 -26.45 2.31 -4.96
C GLU A 511 -25.06 1.97 -4.39
N ILE A 512 -24.07 2.86 -4.57
CA ILE A 512 -22.75 2.71 -3.92
C ILE A 512 -22.92 2.59 -2.40
N ARG A 513 -23.62 3.55 -1.76
CA ARG A 513 -23.80 3.53 -0.29
C ARG A 513 -24.52 2.27 0.20
N ALA A 514 -25.49 1.74 -0.56
CA ALA A 514 -26.16 0.50 -0.20
C ALA A 514 -25.22 -0.71 -0.27
N ASN A 515 -24.40 -0.81 -1.32
CA ASN A 515 -23.40 -1.87 -1.47
C ASN A 515 -22.32 -1.80 -0.39
N LEU A 516 -21.85 -0.60 -0.04
CA LEU A 516 -20.95 -0.39 1.10
C LEU A 516 -21.59 -0.85 2.41
N ALA A 517 -22.87 -0.55 2.66
CA ALA A 517 -23.56 -1.01 3.86
C ALA A 517 -23.60 -2.55 3.94
N ILE A 518 -23.83 -3.23 2.82
CA ILE A 518 -23.78 -4.70 2.74
C ILE A 518 -22.37 -5.22 3.07
N GLY A 519 -21.33 -4.59 2.50
CA GLY A 519 -19.94 -4.94 2.79
C GLY A 519 -19.59 -4.80 4.28
N ARG A 520 -20.06 -3.73 4.95
CA ARG A 520 -19.88 -3.57 6.41
C ARG A 520 -20.62 -4.64 7.20
N GLN A 521 -21.81 -5.01 6.77
CA GLN A 521 -22.57 -6.09 7.42
C GLN A 521 -21.86 -7.44 7.31
N ALA A 522 -21.20 -7.73 6.19
CA ALA A 522 -20.40 -8.95 6.03
C ALA A 522 -19.23 -9.02 7.03
N ILE A 523 -18.65 -7.88 7.40
CA ILE A 523 -17.61 -7.81 8.45
C ILE A 523 -18.19 -8.05 9.83
N ALA A 524 -19.46 -7.73 10.07
CA ALA A 524 -20.09 -8.06 11.35
C ALA A 524 -20.56 -9.53 11.41
N ALA A 525 -20.59 -10.26 10.29
CA ALA A 525 -21.09 -11.63 10.25
C ALA A 525 -20.19 -12.62 11.01
N GLU A 526 -20.78 -13.50 11.80
CA GLU A 526 -20.08 -14.58 12.51
C GLU A 526 -20.17 -15.89 11.74
N LEU A 527 -19.18 -16.77 11.95
CA LEU A 527 -19.14 -18.08 11.31
C LEU A 527 -20.25 -19.00 11.85
N ASP A 528 -21.29 -19.19 11.04
CA ASP A 528 -22.31 -20.24 11.22
C ASP A 528 -21.85 -21.59 10.62
N GLU A 529 -21.57 -22.57 11.49
CA GLU A 529 -21.19 -23.93 11.09
C GLU A 529 -22.31 -24.67 10.33
N ALA A 530 -23.58 -24.31 10.51
CA ALA A 530 -24.70 -24.98 9.83
C ALA A 530 -24.72 -24.70 8.32
N ARG A 531 -24.00 -23.69 7.84
CA ARG A 531 -23.83 -23.34 6.42
C ARG A 531 -22.65 -24.06 5.76
N LEU A 532 -21.84 -24.81 6.52
CA LEU A 532 -20.69 -25.56 6.00
C LEU A 532 -21.13 -26.90 5.41
N PRO A 533 -20.33 -27.51 4.51
CA PRO A 533 -20.63 -28.84 3.98
C PRO A 533 -20.66 -29.89 5.10
N ASP A 534 -21.45 -30.94 4.90
CA ASP A 534 -21.58 -32.08 5.83
C ASP A 534 -20.29 -32.91 5.85
N LEU A 535 -19.28 -32.39 6.55
CA LEU A 535 -17.94 -32.95 6.70
C LEU A 535 -17.53 -32.89 8.18
N THR A 536 -16.74 -33.87 8.62
CA THR A 536 -16.22 -33.88 10.00
C THR A 536 -15.00 -32.97 10.12
N PHE A 537 -15.18 -31.79 10.73
CA PHE A 537 -14.09 -30.86 11.02
C PHE A 537 -13.43 -31.14 12.38
N ARG A 538 -12.10 -31.03 12.43
CA ARG A 538 -11.37 -30.84 13.69
C ARG A 538 -11.49 -29.37 14.09
N ARG A 539 -11.98 -29.09 15.29
CA ARG A 539 -12.15 -27.72 15.77
C ARG A 539 -10.93 -27.31 16.57
N LEU A 540 -10.33 -26.20 16.17
CA LEU A 540 -9.24 -25.54 16.89
C LEU A 540 -9.61 -24.09 17.17
N LYS A 541 -8.88 -23.47 18.10
CA LYS A 541 -9.07 -22.07 18.50
C LYS A 541 -7.77 -21.30 18.38
N THR A 542 -7.88 -20.04 17.99
CA THR A 542 -6.78 -19.09 18.12
C THR A 542 -6.79 -18.45 19.51
N ARG A 543 -5.86 -17.54 19.76
CA ARG A 543 -5.85 -16.74 21.01
C ARG A 543 -6.94 -15.65 21.01
N ALA A 544 -7.64 -15.43 19.90
CA ALA A 544 -8.72 -14.45 19.83
C ALA A 544 -9.98 -14.95 20.56
N SER A 545 -10.50 -14.13 21.48
CA SER A 545 -11.73 -14.40 22.23
C SER A 545 -13.00 -14.03 21.46
N ASP A 546 -12.91 -13.01 20.61
CA ASP A 546 -14.02 -12.42 19.90
C ASP A 546 -13.55 -11.70 18.63
N LYS A 547 -14.53 -11.34 17.79
CA LYS A 547 -14.27 -10.72 16.48
C LYS A 547 -13.61 -9.35 16.59
N GLN A 548 -14.02 -8.53 17.56
CA GLN A 548 -13.48 -7.18 17.72
C GLN A 548 -11.99 -7.22 18.02
N THR A 549 -11.59 -8.10 18.93
CA THR A 549 -10.19 -8.31 19.29
C THR A 549 -9.42 -8.89 18.11
N HIS A 550 -9.98 -9.83 17.35
CA HIS A 550 -9.37 -10.40 16.13
C HIS A 550 -9.12 -9.36 15.02
N LEU A 551 -10.05 -8.43 14.83
CA LEU A 551 -9.92 -7.38 13.82
C LEU A 551 -8.86 -6.35 14.23
N GLY A 552 -8.82 -5.97 15.50
CA GLY A 552 -7.87 -4.96 16.01
C GLY A 552 -6.48 -5.50 16.35
N ASN A 553 -6.26 -6.82 16.37
CA ASN A 553 -4.97 -7.42 16.67
C ASN A 553 -4.74 -8.67 15.80
N PRO A 554 -3.87 -8.61 14.77
CA PRO A 554 -3.61 -9.77 13.91
C PRO A 554 -2.84 -10.89 14.62
N ASP A 555 -1.99 -10.58 15.61
CA ASP A 555 -1.13 -11.57 16.27
C ASP A 555 -1.94 -12.64 17.01
N ILE A 556 -3.02 -12.25 17.69
CA ILE A 556 -3.84 -13.22 18.42
C ILE A 556 -4.57 -14.21 17.49
N GLY A 557 -4.75 -13.85 16.21
CA GLY A 557 -5.26 -14.76 15.18
C GLY A 557 -4.17 -15.57 14.48
N ALA A 558 -2.89 -15.23 14.66
CA ALA A 558 -1.75 -15.93 14.08
C ALA A 558 -1.28 -17.14 14.92
N TYR A 559 -1.74 -17.27 16.17
CA TYR A 559 -1.34 -18.35 17.06
C TYR A 559 -2.54 -19.12 17.61
N LEU A 560 -2.35 -20.42 17.80
CA LEU A 560 -3.32 -21.30 18.48
C LEU A 560 -3.35 -21.02 19.99
N ASP A 561 -4.47 -21.35 20.63
CA ASP A 561 -4.55 -21.36 22.09
C ASP A 561 -3.77 -22.54 22.71
N GLU A 562 -3.44 -22.43 23.99
CA GLU A 562 -2.59 -23.41 24.68
C GLU A 562 -3.23 -24.81 24.77
N GLU A 563 -4.56 -24.87 24.88
CA GLU A 563 -5.32 -26.12 24.95
C GLU A 563 -5.26 -26.87 23.61
N CYS A 564 -5.43 -26.18 22.48
CA CYS A 564 -5.29 -26.79 21.16
C CYS A 564 -3.86 -27.29 20.94
N ILE A 565 -2.84 -26.52 21.32
CA ILE A 565 -1.43 -26.92 21.19
C ILE A 565 -1.19 -28.25 21.91
N ALA A 566 -1.71 -28.41 23.13
CA ALA A 566 -1.55 -29.64 23.90
C ALA A 566 -2.31 -30.85 23.31
N SER A 567 -3.32 -30.61 22.48
CA SER A 567 -4.17 -31.66 21.89
C SER A 567 -3.62 -32.24 20.58
N LEU A 568 -2.67 -31.56 19.94
CA LEU A 568 -2.17 -31.90 18.61
C LEU A 568 -0.89 -32.74 18.67
N ALA A 569 -0.76 -33.68 17.75
CA ALA A 569 0.43 -34.52 17.59
C ALA A 569 0.73 -34.73 16.10
N PRO A 570 1.99 -35.03 15.73
CA PRO A 570 2.35 -35.28 14.34
C PRO A 570 1.52 -36.40 13.69
N GLU A 571 0.95 -36.11 12.52
CA GLU A 571 0.14 -37.06 11.73
C GLU A 571 0.84 -37.51 10.44
N GLY A 572 1.80 -36.72 9.95
CA GLY A 572 2.64 -37.10 8.79
C GLY A 572 1.88 -37.15 7.46
N MET A 573 0.77 -36.43 7.32
CA MET A 573 0.02 -36.31 6.06
C MET A 573 0.77 -35.46 5.03
N ASP A 574 0.49 -35.63 3.74
CA ASP A 574 1.07 -34.75 2.72
C ASP A 574 0.48 -33.34 2.81
N VAL A 575 -0.84 -33.24 2.97
CA VAL A 575 -1.58 -31.97 2.97
C VAL A 575 -2.50 -31.86 4.18
N GLN A 576 -2.51 -30.70 4.83
CA GLN A 576 -3.50 -30.31 5.84
C GLN A 576 -4.31 -29.12 5.34
N VAL A 577 -5.64 -29.24 5.33
CA VAL A 577 -6.55 -28.15 4.95
C VAL A 577 -7.09 -27.47 6.21
N VAL A 578 -7.03 -26.14 6.26
CA VAL A 578 -7.55 -25.29 7.34
C VAL A 578 -8.58 -24.34 6.75
N VAL A 579 -9.78 -24.29 7.32
CA VAL A 579 -10.85 -23.34 6.98
C VAL A 579 -10.96 -22.33 8.11
N SER A 580 -10.89 -21.05 7.76
CA SER A 580 -10.98 -19.94 8.72
C SER A 580 -11.83 -18.80 8.16
N ASP A 581 -12.70 -18.21 8.97
CA ASP A 581 -13.46 -17.02 8.60
C ASP A 581 -12.56 -15.81 8.33
N GLY A 582 -11.41 -15.72 9.00
CA GLY A 582 -10.49 -14.59 8.83
C GLY A 582 -11.21 -13.26 9.00
N LEU A 583 -11.20 -12.43 7.95
CA LEU A 583 -11.87 -11.14 7.96
C LEU A 583 -13.34 -11.19 7.50
N SER A 584 -13.79 -12.30 6.89
CA SER A 584 -15.14 -12.45 6.32
C SER A 584 -15.70 -13.85 6.48
N ALA A 585 -16.60 -14.03 7.45
CA ALA A 585 -17.36 -15.28 7.59
C ALA A 585 -18.27 -15.54 6.37
N GLU A 586 -18.82 -14.49 5.76
CA GLU A 586 -19.66 -14.63 4.57
C GLU A 586 -18.90 -15.20 3.37
N ALA A 587 -17.60 -14.92 3.24
CA ALA A 587 -16.78 -15.54 2.21
C ALA A 587 -16.66 -17.05 2.42
N ILE A 588 -16.52 -17.50 3.67
CA ILE A 588 -16.49 -18.92 3.98
C ILE A 588 -17.84 -19.58 3.71
N HIS A 589 -18.93 -18.95 4.11
CA HIS A 589 -20.28 -19.50 3.91
C HIS A 589 -20.68 -19.67 2.45
N HIS A 590 -20.19 -18.81 1.55
CA HIS A 590 -20.56 -18.87 0.14
C HIS A 590 -19.68 -19.79 -0.69
N ASN A 591 -18.41 -19.97 -0.32
CA ASN A 591 -17.45 -20.66 -1.17
C ASN A 591 -17.11 -22.08 -0.70
N ILE A 592 -16.99 -22.30 0.62
CA ILE A 592 -16.55 -23.60 1.16
C ILE A 592 -17.49 -24.77 0.83
N PRO A 593 -18.83 -24.61 0.82
CA PRO A 593 -19.73 -25.71 0.47
C PRO A 593 -19.44 -26.34 -0.90
N ASP A 594 -19.08 -25.52 -1.89
CA ASP A 594 -18.80 -25.96 -3.26
C ASP A 594 -17.32 -26.32 -3.46
N LEU A 595 -16.41 -25.55 -2.85
CA LEU A 595 -14.97 -25.67 -3.07
C LEU A 595 -14.36 -26.87 -2.33
N LEU A 596 -14.66 -27.04 -1.05
CA LEU A 596 -13.93 -27.97 -0.18
C LEU A 596 -14.09 -29.43 -0.61
N PRO A 597 -15.29 -29.93 -0.98
CA PRO A 597 -15.43 -31.31 -1.47
C PRO A 597 -14.57 -31.58 -2.71
N ILE A 598 -14.58 -30.67 -3.69
CA ILE A 598 -13.81 -30.80 -4.94
C ILE A 598 -12.31 -30.80 -4.66
N LEU A 599 -11.84 -29.91 -3.78
CA LEU A 599 -10.44 -29.85 -3.38
C LEU A 599 -9.99 -31.18 -2.75
N LEU A 600 -10.76 -31.71 -1.79
CA LEU A 600 -10.41 -32.94 -1.10
C LEU A 600 -10.37 -34.14 -2.07
N ASP A 601 -11.31 -34.22 -3.01
CA ASP A 601 -11.32 -35.27 -4.02
C ASP A 601 -10.18 -35.13 -5.03
N GLY A 602 -9.87 -33.91 -5.46
CA GLY A 602 -8.73 -33.62 -6.35
C GLY A 602 -7.38 -34.00 -5.74
N LEU A 603 -7.16 -33.66 -4.46
CA LEU A 603 -5.94 -34.04 -3.73
C LEU A 603 -5.79 -35.58 -3.63
N ARG A 604 -6.88 -36.28 -3.27
CA ARG A 604 -6.89 -37.75 -3.19
C ARG A 604 -6.69 -38.42 -4.54
N ALA A 605 -7.28 -37.88 -5.61
CA ALA A 605 -7.12 -38.38 -6.97
C ALA A 605 -5.66 -38.29 -7.46
N HIS A 606 -4.89 -37.32 -6.97
CA HIS A 606 -3.46 -37.21 -7.19
C HIS A 606 -2.60 -38.05 -6.24
N GLY A 607 -3.21 -38.89 -5.40
CA GLY A 607 -2.52 -39.80 -4.49
C GLY A 607 -1.92 -39.13 -3.25
N LEU A 608 -2.34 -37.90 -2.93
CA LEU A 608 -1.89 -37.19 -1.74
C LEU A 608 -2.70 -37.63 -0.53
N SER A 609 -2.03 -37.90 0.59
CA SER A 609 -2.67 -38.11 1.89
C SER A 609 -3.11 -36.78 2.49
N VAL A 610 -4.38 -36.69 2.92
CA VAL A 610 -4.98 -35.46 3.43
C VAL A 610 -5.46 -35.67 4.86
N GLY A 611 -5.01 -34.80 5.77
CA GLY A 611 -5.46 -34.79 7.16
C GLY A 611 -6.93 -34.41 7.29
N GLN A 612 -7.50 -34.62 8.49
CA GLN A 612 -8.87 -34.19 8.76
C GLN A 612 -8.98 -32.66 8.60
N PRO A 613 -9.91 -32.12 7.81
CA PRO A 613 -10.07 -30.68 7.66
C PRO A 613 -10.24 -29.98 9.01
N ILE A 614 -9.54 -28.87 9.20
CA ILE A 614 -9.61 -28.08 10.42
C ILE A 614 -10.56 -26.91 10.22
N LEU A 615 -11.44 -26.67 11.18
CA LEU A 615 -12.18 -25.41 11.32
C LEU A 615 -11.51 -24.59 12.43
N LEU A 616 -11.05 -23.40 12.07
CA LEU A 616 -10.29 -22.51 12.95
C LEU A 616 -10.84 -21.09 12.83
N PRO A 617 -11.88 -20.73 13.62
CA PRO A 617 -12.37 -19.36 13.69
C PRO A 617 -11.27 -18.38 14.11
N PHE A 618 -11.36 -17.14 13.63
CA PHE A 618 -10.44 -16.03 13.92
C PHE A 618 -8.97 -16.32 13.58
N GLY A 619 -8.74 -17.11 12.53
CA GLY A 619 -7.40 -17.42 12.01
C GLY A 619 -6.84 -16.31 11.13
N ARG A 620 -5.53 -16.09 11.18
CA ARG A 620 -4.76 -15.32 10.20
C ARG A 620 -3.80 -16.27 9.48
N VAL A 621 -3.32 -15.88 8.29
CA VAL A 621 -2.48 -16.72 7.41
C VAL A 621 -1.31 -17.40 8.15
N LYS A 622 -0.66 -16.69 9.07
CA LYS A 622 0.52 -17.17 9.79
C LYS A 622 0.23 -18.32 10.77
N VAL A 623 -1.03 -18.57 11.12
CA VAL A 623 -1.42 -19.75 11.93
C VAL A 623 -1.12 -21.08 11.22
N ALA A 624 -0.95 -21.05 9.90
CA ALA A 624 -0.51 -22.19 9.12
C ALA A 624 0.85 -22.74 9.58
N GLU A 625 1.77 -21.90 10.08
CA GLU A 625 3.06 -22.35 10.61
C GLU A 625 2.85 -23.15 11.90
N ALA A 626 2.05 -22.65 12.85
CA ALA A 626 1.73 -23.36 14.08
C ALA A 626 1.08 -24.72 13.81
N VAL A 627 0.14 -24.78 12.86
CA VAL A 627 -0.45 -26.05 12.40
C VAL A 627 0.61 -26.95 11.74
N GLY A 628 1.48 -26.37 10.92
CA GLY A 628 2.55 -27.05 10.22
C GLY A 628 3.61 -27.67 11.13
N GLU A 629 3.94 -27.02 12.24
CA GLU A 629 4.89 -27.51 13.25
C GLU A 629 4.28 -28.65 14.09
N LEU A 630 3.00 -28.53 14.48
CA LEU A 630 2.35 -29.49 15.38
C LEU A 630 1.90 -30.78 14.67
N LEU A 631 1.27 -30.67 13.50
CA LEU A 631 0.75 -31.84 12.76
C LEU A 631 1.75 -32.44 11.77
N GLN A 632 2.81 -31.72 11.50
CA GLN A 632 3.88 -32.08 10.58
C GLN A 632 3.45 -32.43 9.12
N PRO A 633 2.48 -31.75 8.47
CA PRO A 633 2.16 -31.98 7.05
C PRO A 633 3.22 -31.38 6.11
N LYS A 634 3.41 -31.91 4.90
CA LYS A 634 4.35 -31.27 3.93
C LYS A 634 3.85 -29.88 3.49
N LEU A 635 2.54 -29.72 3.37
CA LEU A 635 1.88 -28.51 2.90
C LEU A 635 0.63 -28.20 3.74
N VAL A 636 0.46 -26.96 4.17
CA VAL A 636 -0.79 -26.47 4.76
C VAL A 636 -1.51 -25.58 3.74
N ILE A 637 -2.79 -25.88 3.47
CA ILE A 637 -3.67 -25.06 2.64
C ILE A 637 -4.67 -24.36 3.55
N SER A 638 -4.52 -23.04 3.68
CA SER A 638 -5.44 -22.21 4.47
C SER A 638 -6.45 -21.53 3.54
N LEU A 639 -7.70 -21.97 3.66
CA LEU A 639 -8.88 -21.41 3.03
C LEU A 639 -9.47 -20.34 3.96
N ILE A 640 -9.22 -19.07 3.65
CA ILE A 640 -9.47 -17.95 4.57
C ILE A 640 -10.31 -16.85 3.93
N GLY A 641 -11.31 -16.34 4.65
CA GLY A 641 -12.09 -15.19 4.22
C GLY A 641 -11.23 -13.93 4.14
N GLU A 642 -11.24 -13.26 2.98
CA GLU A 642 -10.47 -12.05 2.74
C GLU A 642 -11.18 -10.82 3.35
N ARG A 643 -10.50 -9.67 3.27
CA ARG A 643 -11.10 -8.37 3.57
C ARG A 643 -12.32 -8.16 2.66
N PRO A 644 -13.52 -7.88 3.19
CA PRO A 644 -14.69 -7.66 2.35
C PRO A 644 -14.53 -6.49 1.39
N GLY A 645 -14.72 -6.75 0.10
CA GLY A 645 -14.79 -5.72 -0.92
C GLY A 645 -16.02 -4.83 -0.78
N GLY A 646 -16.06 -3.74 -1.56
CA GLY A 646 -17.09 -2.70 -1.45
C GLY A 646 -18.52 -3.07 -1.89
N ASP A 647 -18.80 -4.35 -2.12
CA ASP A 647 -20.10 -4.80 -2.62
C ASP A 647 -20.53 -6.19 -2.14
N ALA A 648 -21.77 -6.57 -2.44
CA ALA A 648 -22.36 -7.83 -2.00
C ALA A 648 -21.68 -9.09 -2.55
N ARG A 649 -21.01 -9.01 -3.71
CA ARG A 649 -20.28 -10.14 -4.33
C ARG A 649 -18.85 -10.20 -3.81
N ALA A 650 -18.12 -9.10 -3.90
CA ALA A 650 -16.74 -8.96 -3.46
C ALA A 650 -16.58 -9.11 -1.94
N SER A 651 -17.61 -8.84 -1.14
CA SER A 651 -17.61 -9.16 0.30
C SER A 651 -17.53 -10.66 0.60
N ARG A 652 -17.76 -11.51 -0.42
CA ARG A 652 -17.68 -12.98 -0.35
C ARG A 652 -16.35 -13.51 -0.87
N SER A 653 -15.35 -12.66 -1.14
CA SER A 653 -14.04 -13.11 -1.61
C SER A 653 -13.28 -13.90 -0.52
N MET A 654 -12.68 -15.02 -0.91
CA MET A 654 -11.75 -15.78 -0.08
C MET A 654 -10.42 -16.04 -0.81
N SER A 655 -9.41 -16.44 -0.04
CA SER A 655 -8.09 -16.82 -0.54
C SER A 655 -7.74 -18.25 -0.13
N ALA A 656 -6.90 -18.90 -0.93
CA ALA A 656 -6.18 -20.12 -0.59
C ALA A 656 -4.68 -19.82 -0.44
N TYR A 657 -4.19 -19.84 0.79
CA TYR A 657 -2.77 -19.70 1.10
C TYR A 657 -2.12 -21.08 1.27
N PHE A 658 -0.95 -21.24 0.68
CA PHE A 658 -0.16 -22.47 0.68
C PHE A 658 1.10 -22.21 1.50
N ALA A 659 1.21 -22.80 2.68
CA ALA A 659 2.42 -22.76 3.49
C ALA A 659 3.18 -24.08 3.31
N TYR A 660 4.22 -24.07 2.48
CA TYR A 660 5.08 -25.22 2.23
C TYR A 660 6.18 -25.28 3.29
N ARG A 661 6.24 -26.38 4.06
CA ARG A 661 7.24 -26.54 5.12
C ARG A 661 8.58 -27.01 4.51
N LEU A 662 9.64 -26.25 4.75
CA LEU A 662 11.01 -26.58 4.32
C LEU A 662 11.66 -27.57 5.30
N ALA A 663 11.15 -28.81 5.32
CA ALA A 663 11.59 -29.81 6.28
C ALA A 663 12.93 -30.49 5.94
N ASP A 664 13.32 -30.53 4.67
CA ASP A 664 14.59 -31.12 4.22
C ASP A 664 15.69 -30.06 4.05
N GLU A 665 16.92 -30.42 4.39
CA GLU A 665 18.08 -29.50 4.35
C GLU A 665 18.37 -28.96 2.94
N GLU A 666 18.09 -29.74 1.89
CA GLU A 666 18.35 -29.33 0.51
C GLU A 666 17.40 -28.20 0.06
N SER A 667 16.10 -28.38 0.26
CA SER A 667 15.09 -27.37 -0.06
C SER A 667 15.27 -26.12 0.78
N LEU A 668 15.58 -26.29 2.08
CA LEU A 668 15.89 -25.19 2.98
C LEU A 668 17.11 -24.38 2.50
N ALA A 669 18.20 -25.05 2.14
CA ALA A 669 19.40 -24.39 1.63
C ALA A 669 19.12 -23.61 0.32
N LYS A 670 18.36 -24.20 -0.60
CA LYS A 670 17.97 -23.54 -1.86
C LYS A 670 17.07 -22.33 -1.64
N ALA A 671 16.09 -22.45 -0.73
CA ALA A 671 15.17 -21.35 -0.40
C ALA A 671 15.93 -20.17 0.24
N ARG A 672 16.80 -20.45 1.23
CA ARG A 672 17.64 -19.44 1.89
C ARG A 672 18.61 -18.76 0.92
N ALA A 673 19.19 -19.52 -0.01
CA ALA A 673 20.06 -18.96 -1.04
C ALA A 673 19.30 -18.06 -2.03
N TYR A 674 18.05 -18.39 -2.34
CA TYR A 674 17.21 -17.59 -3.23
C TYR A 674 16.69 -16.31 -2.57
N SER A 675 16.21 -16.40 -1.32
CA SER A 675 15.63 -15.26 -0.61
C SER A 675 16.65 -14.38 0.12
N GLY A 676 17.85 -14.90 0.41
CA GLY A 676 18.81 -14.25 1.29
C GLY A 676 18.43 -14.29 2.78
N ASN A 677 17.28 -14.86 3.15
CA ASN A 677 16.80 -14.92 4.53
C ASN A 677 17.23 -16.24 5.21
N SER A 678 18.16 -16.17 6.16
CA SER A 678 18.68 -17.34 6.88
C SER A 678 17.72 -17.97 7.89
N GLU A 679 16.64 -17.29 8.28
CA GLU A 679 15.67 -17.76 9.28
C GLU A 679 14.42 -18.39 8.66
N MET A 680 14.31 -18.41 7.32
CA MET A 680 13.15 -18.95 6.61
C MET A 680 12.92 -20.44 6.93
N GLY A 681 11.68 -20.79 7.32
CA GLY A 681 11.22 -22.18 7.52
C GLY A 681 10.04 -22.59 6.61
N TYR A 682 9.41 -21.62 5.95
CA TYR A 682 8.26 -21.82 5.07
C TYR A 682 8.38 -21.00 3.80
N GLU A 683 7.82 -21.51 2.71
CA GLU A 683 7.56 -20.73 1.49
C GLU A 683 6.05 -20.61 1.26
N TYR A 684 5.62 -19.44 0.80
CA TYR A 684 4.21 -19.12 0.62
C TYR A 684 3.83 -18.99 -0.85
N SER A 685 2.67 -19.56 -1.20
CA SER A 685 1.94 -19.21 -2.42
C SER A 685 0.51 -18.82 -2.07
N VAL A 686 -0.13 -18.05 -2.95
CA VAL A 686 -1.54 -17.65 -2.80
C VAL A 686 -2.30 -17.88 -4.10
N ILE A 687 -3.60 -18.14 -3.96
CA ILE A 687 -4.64 -17.91 -4.97
C ILE A 687 -5.69 -17.05 -4.28
N SER A 688 -5.86 -15.83 -4.74
CA SER A 688 -6.81 -14.85 -4.18
C SER A 688 -8.06 -14.73 -5.05
N ASN A 689 -9.02 -13.90 -4.61
CA ASN A 689 -10.21 -13.55 -5.38
C ASN A 689 -11.08 -14.77 -5.74
N ILE A 690 -11.22 -15.73 -4.81
CA ILE A 690 -12.10 -16.90 -4.99
C ILE A 690 -13.53 -16.51 -4.58
N TYR A 691 -14.39 -16.29 -5.57
CA TYR A 691 -15.82 -16.01 -5.44
C TYR A 691 -16.47 -15.98 -6.84
N ASP A 692 -17.79 -15.75 -6.91
CA ASP A 692 -18.58 -15.75 -8.15
C ASP A 692 -18.14 -14.71 -9.21
N GLY A 693 -17.52 -13.61 -8.79
CA GLY A 693 -17.00 -12.55 -9.68
C GLY A 693 -15.48 -12.59 -9.88
N GLY A 694 -14.79 -13.59 -9.33
CA GLY A 694 -13.36 -13.84 -9.51
C GLY A 694 -13.14 -15.26 -10.03
N LEU A 695 -12.37 -16.08 -9.32
CA LEU A 695 -12.25 -17.51 -9.60
C LEU A 695 -13.41 -18.28 -8.95
N PRO A 696 -14.34 -18.88 -9.72
CA PRO A 696 -15.52 -19.55 -9.15
C PRO A 696 -15.15 -20.70 -8.21
N PRO A 697 -15.85 -20.91 -7.08
CA PRO A 697 -15.49 -21.91 -6.06
C PRO A 697 -15.32 -23.35 -6.58
N LEU A 698 -16.17 -23.76 -7.53
CA LEU A 698 -16.10 -25.08 -8.16
C LEU A 698 -14.79 -25.27 -8.95
N GLU A 699 -14.40 -24.27 -9.71
CA GLU A 699 -13.14 -24.26 -10.48
C GLU A 699 -11.94 -24.14 -9.55
N ALA A 700 -12.05 -23.27 -8.53
CA ALA A 700 -11.02 -23.02 -7.54
C ALA A 700 -10.57 -24.30 -6.83
N GLY A 701 -11.48 -25.21 -6.46
CA GLY A 701 -11.13 -26.48 -5.83
C GLY A 701 -10.12 -27.30 -6.66
N SER A 702 -10.29 -27.33 -7.99
CA SER A 702 -9.38 -28.02 -8.91
C SER A 702 -8.04 -27.29 -9.08
N VAL A 703 -8.09 -25.97 -9.27
CA VAL A 703 -6.89 -25.12 -9.41
C VAL A 703 -6.01 -25.18 -8.16
N ILE A 704 -6.61 -25.20 -6.98
CA ILE A 704 -5.90 -25.33 -5.69
C ILE A 704 -5.22 -26.70 -5.59
N ALA A 705 -5.91 -27.78 -5.97
CA ALA A 705 -5.34 -29.13 -5.96
C ALA A 705 -4.14 -29.24 -6.93
N GLU A 706 -4.25 -28.71 -8.15
CA GLU A 706 -3.16 -28.69 -9.12
C GLU A 706 -1.95 -27.89 -8.62
N LYS A 707 -2.18 -26.73 -8.00
CA LYS A 707 -1.10 -25.91 -7.42
C LYS A 707 -0.42 -26.62 -6.25
N ALA A 708 -1.16 -27.30 -5.39
CA ALA A 708 -0.61 -28.12 -4.31
C ALA A 708 0.31 -29.23 -4.84
N VAL A 709 -0.12 -29.94 -5.89
CA VAL A 709 0.68 -30.98 -6.56
C VAL A 709 1.95 -30.38 -7.16
N ARG A 710 1.85 -29.21 -7.80
CA ARG A 710 3.01 -28.52 -8.38
C ARG A 710 4.03 -28.14 -7.31
N ILE A 711 3.59 -27.54 -6.20
CA ILE A 711 4.44 -27.16 -5.06
C ILE A 711 5.19 -28.39 -4.52
N LEU A 712 4.46 -29.47 -4.23
CA LEU A 712 5.03 -30.69 -3.66
C LEU A 712 6.00 -31.40 -4.63
N LYS A 713 5.73 -31.38 -5.93
CA LYS A 713 6.64 -31.96 -6.94
C LYS A 713 7.91 -31.14 -7.12
N ALA A 714 7.80 -29.81 -7.12
CA ALA A 714 8.93 -28.91 -7.29
C ALA A 714 9.76 -28.74 -6.01
N CYS A 715 9.22 -29.14 -4.86
CA CYS A 715 9.76 -28.83 -3.53
C CYS A 715 10.03 -27.33 -3.39
N ALA A 716 9.08 -26.52 -3.87
CA ALA A 716 9.18 -25.06 -3.90
C ALA A 716 7.80 -24.40 -3.94
N ALA A 717 7.65 -23.26 -3.26
CA ALA A 717 6.51 -22.37 -3.39
C ALA A 717 6.96 -20.92 -3.70
N GLY A 718 6.00 -20.02 -3.83
CA GLY A 718 6.22 -18.58 -4.05
C GLY A 718 7.06 -18.22 -5.27
N ASN A 719 7.86 -17.17 -5.13
CA ASN A 719 8.71 -16.63 -6.19
C ASN A 719 9.71 -17.66 -6.73
N ARG A 720 10.20 -18.56 -5.88
CA ARG A 720 11.11 -19.64 -6.28
C ARG A 720 10.42 -20.60 -7.24
N LEU A 721 9.18 -21.01 -6.94
CA LEU A 721 8.39 -21.88 -7.82
C LEU A 721 8.11 -21.24 -9.19
N GLU A 722 7.81 -19.94 -9.21
CA GLU A 722 7.52 -19.24 -10.46
C GLU A 722 8.78 -18.98 -11.29
N THR A 723 9.93 -18.74 -10.66
CA THR A 723 11.22 -18.62 -11.36
C THR A 723 11.60 -19.93 -12.06
N MET A 724 11.34 -21.08 -11.43
CA MET A 724 11.60 -22.40 -12.05
C MET A 724 10.81 -22.62 -13.35
N LYS A 725 9.61 -22.02 -13.46
CA LYS A 725 8.77 -22.09 -14.66
C LYS A 725 9.38 -21.31 -15.84
N ALA A 726 9.99 -20.16 -15.56
CA ALA A 726 10.63 -19.32 -16.57
C ALA A 726 11.89 -19.98 -17.18
N SER A 727 12.57 -20.84 -16.43
CA SER A 727 13.77 -21.57 -16.86
C SER A 727 13.54 -22.88 -17.63
N ALA A 728 12.29 -23.33 -17.80
CA ALA A 728 12.00 -24.54 -18.58
C ALA A 728 12.09 -24.26 -20.09
N PRO A 729 12.80 -25.09 -20.89
CA PRO A 729 12.88 -24.88 -22.34
C PRO A 729 11.48 -24.99 -22.96
N ARG A 730 11.07 -23.97 -23.70
CA ARG A 730 9.81 -23.99 -24.49
C ARG A 730 9.89 -25.15 -25.47
N GLU A 731 8.97 -26.12 -25.36
CA GLU A 731 8.81 -27.13 -26.40
C GLU A 731 8.47 -26.43 -27.73
N PRO A 732 9.10 -26.81 -28.85
CA PRO A 732 8.82 -26.20 -30.13
C PRO A 732 7.37 -26.50 -30.51
N ILE A 733 6.60 -25.44 -30.76
CA ILE A 733 5.27 -25.50 -31.35
C ILE A 733 5.41 -26.26 -32.67
N LEU A 734 4.80 -27.45 -32.74
CA LEU A 734 4.59 -28.17 -33.99
C LEU A 734 3.74 -27.26 -34.89
N SER A 735 4.36 -26.71 -35.92
CA SER A 735 3.66 -26.10 -37.04
C SER A 735 2.89 -27.19 -37.78
N GLU A 736 1.57 -27.23 -37.64
CA GLU A 736 0.73 -28.00 -38.55
C GLU A 736 0.60 -27.27 -39.90
N ALA A 737 0.68 -28.07 -40.96
CA ALA A 737 0.58 -27.72 -42.37
C ALA A 737 -0.88 -27.55 -42.84
#